data_AF-A0A7R9HMS7-F1
#
_entry.id   AF-A0A7R9HMS7-F1
#
_cell.length_a   1.000
_cell.length_b   1.000
_cell.length_c   1.000
_cell.angle_alpha   90.00
_cell.angle_beta   90.00
_cell.angle_gamma   90.00
#
_symmetry.space_group_name_H-M   'P 1'
#
loop_
_entity.id
_entity.type
_entity.pdbx_description
1 polymer ?
#
loop_
_entity_poly.entity_id
_entity_poly.type
_entity_poly.pdbx_seq_one_letter_code
_entity_poly.pdbx_strand_id
1 'polypeptide(L)'
;MAVVKLWRCMIVGALLMCLALDQSKLVDCNLKVSDAPIGGFFNAGQKKKLKDVESKLENSVLKSKVEMLGEALRKHVNSLKKSKKVELVFLVDASASVGEGNFASELKFVQKLLADFTVSVNDTRVSVITFASKGQVIRHVDHITFPSAANHKCVLLHHELPTIHYMGGGTYTLGAVLEAQSVLAHARPDAHQAVFLITDGFSNGGDPLPAAKQLKQSGVTVFTFGIRNGNTRELYEMASLPAEEHSYILDSFGEFAALVRRALHQDLKAGLYLPLPDAKPCDRLCANRTNCCDDLATCSCGTDTGHYGCVCPPGYYGSGLAGTCKPCPTGTYSEGSVPGDLSLCLPCPDANHITPITATRQSQCLCKKGFVAQGDKCQVISCRKLSPPVNGYFVKSSCGNVLNAACGVRCHVGYRLSGSSIRLCQENGTWSGEDAECVVKTCSPPPTPLNGDMNCSSPDLVVDTECKFSCEQGHLLVGSRTRSCLPVSRWDGLKTICKPLHCPPLPKLNHGLITPGECTTTKQLYGTQCNVSCLDGFALRGPRTRNCGGKAGTWSGRNSINKCVDVTPPVLKCPSDITISNDLNEDYATVSWTVPNSTDNSGHASSLRSEPSVLPPLKIKVGITTIKYTATDASKNKAQCNFTIKVEDREPPEVDHCEAPPPFLSGTEITQLSWDPPLFHDNSGQPVKVTRVPDTDMFPYGDTEVLYVATDEWSNNSTCVFNVTVEENVCQEPSDPIHGHSNCTLHPDSLHCILTCQEGYAFAVQPRDFFCTYDETGSVLTPDKDVDPFPDCSVTVLPNTITQDSIITLDGEETLCQDPGFLSQLEAHMKAHIVKKLSEICGNGDLVCQVGDMKAACDQILSSLEEKSNSVARRRRRQINNSRETSLNVSTDMATTDSATNFTEDSRNSTHIQVPTTESNTNNLTNSINVNFQLIGQVREDIVGDPTTFLQSGMHRIKEGLDRATKNSLTGEVGPHRKKLRIRHYKALKDPHIVCQQGTVYKRNTCVKCPIGTAHNITSGLCESCGFGRFQPLEGQTSCELCPPGTSTRRIHAKNIQECRPLCPPGCFGRKRRPTLEIPGLKPCTTCEVGSYQTLQGQTKCLSCPSNTTTRRRGAKGANDCKALCQPDTVSYTGLNPCLPCPEGYQQPLPGRRVCYGSHNELLRVNECFSSPCLNDGLCQPLGRQYFVCDCAPGFAGNLCEIVLDSCDSAPCLHGGSCLRDGLNYK
;
A
#
# COMPACT_ATOMS: atom_id res chain seq x y z
N MET A 1 56.63 -28.39 -2.18
CA MET A 1 56.32 -29.15 -0.95
C MET A 1 54.80 -29.25 -0.83
N ALA A 2 54.16 -30.29 -0.31
CA ALA A 2 54.42 -31.74 -0.35
C ALA A 2 53.14 -32.47 0.12
N VAL A 3 52.66 -33.45 -0.67
CA VAL A 3 52.11 -34.80 -0.33
C VAL A 3 51.33 -34.95 1.01
N VAL A 4 50.08 -35.47 1.07
CA VAL A 4 49.63 -36.90 1.05
C VAL A 4 48.11 -36.93 0.74
N LYS A 5 47.62 -37.53 -0.37
CA LYS A 5 46.90 -38.85 -0.54
C LYS A 5 45.71 -39.13 0.40
N LEU A 6 44.62 -39.86 0.05
CA LEU A 6 43.97 -40.44 -1.16
C LEU A 6 42.54 -40.90 -0.68
N TRP A 7 41.44 -41.00 -1.44
CA TRP A 7 41.05 -41.89 -2.58
C TRP A 7 39.78 -41.24 -3.24
N ARG A 8 39.64 -41.05 -4.57
CA ARG A 8 39.29 -41.98 -5.69
C ARG A 8 37.86 -42.58 -5.68
N CYS A 9 37.10 -42.72 -6.80
CA CYS A 9 37.02 -42.02 -8.13
C CYS A 9 35.96 -42.68 -9.08
N MET A 10 35.53 -41.95 -10.15
CA MET A 10 35.14 -42.37 -11.54
C MET A 10 33.73 -41.94 -12.06
N ILE A 11 33.38 -41.80 -13.37
CA ILE A 11 33.99 -41.38 -14.69
C ILE A 11 33.24 -42.06 -15.88
N VAL A 12 32.99 -41.51 -17.09
CA VAL A 12 32.73 -40.14 -17.62
C VAL A 12 32.29 -40.21 -19.13
N GLY A 13 31.55 -39.24 -19.69
CA GLY A 13 31.33 -39.05 -21.17
C GLY A 13 29.88 -39.07 -21.68
N ALA A 14 29.52 -38.67 -22.93
CA ALA A 14 30.26 -38.02 -24.04
C ALA A 14 29.28 -37.35 -25.07
N LEU A 15 29.74 -36.93 -26.27
CA LEU A 15 29.02 -36.08 -27.27
C LEU A 15 28.71 -36.74 -28.65
N LEU A 16 27.78 -36.11 -29.42
CA LEU A 16 27.71 -35.90 -30.89
C LEU A 16 27.00 -36.87 -31.91
N MET A 17 26.08 -36.25 -32.69
CA MET A 17 25.83 -36.29 -34.17
C MET A 17 24.89 -37.27 -34.95
N CYS A 18 24.03 -36.63 -35.79
CA CYS A 18 23.63 -36.92 -37.20
C CYS A 18 22.51 -37.91 -37.67
N LEU A 19 21.53 -37.32 -38.39
CA LEU A 19 20.91 -37.70 -39.70
C LEU A 19 19.95 -38.92 -39.90
N ALA A 20 18.66 -38.58 -40.08
CA ALA A 20 17.77 -38.84 -41.25
C ALA A 20 17.23 -40.24 -41.68
N LEU A 21 16.02 -40.18 -42.31
CA LEU A 21 15.31 -41.15 -43.19
C LEU A 21 14.54 -42.38 -42.64
N ASP A 22 13.21 -42.20 -42.50
CA ASP A 22 12.08 -42.91 -43.17
C ASP A 22 11.89 -44.47 -43.12
N GLN A 23 10.71 -44.91 -43.58
CA GLN A 23 10.04 -46.18 -43.28
C GLN A 23 10.45 -47.41 -44.11
N SER A 24 10.30 -48.63 -43.55
CA SER A 24 9.13 -49.53 -43.82
C SER A 24 9.40 -51.04 -43.68
N LYS A 25 8.30 -51.82 -43.56
CA LYS A 25 8.15 -53.29 -43.75
C LYS A 25 8.69 -54.26 -42.66
N LEU A 26 8.04 -55.40 -42.36
CA LEU A 26 6.62 -55.84 -42.46
C LEU A 26 6.43 -57.19 -41.70
N VAL A 27 5.28 -57.43 -41.01
CA VAL A 27 4.49 -58.71 -40.95
C VAL A 27 5.16 -60.03 -40.48
N ASP A 28 4.54 -60.97 -39.74
CA ASP A 28 3.16 -61.15 -39.22
C ASP A 28 3.18 -61.90 -37.86
N CYS A 29 2.08 -61.83 -37.08
CA CYS A 29 1.40 -63.02 -36.51
C CYS A 29 0.08 -62.64 -35.78
N ASN A 30 -0.93 -62.19 -36.55
CA ASN A 30 -2.35 -62.60 -36.46
C ASN A 30 -2.78 -63.50 -35.26
N LEU A 31 -3.76 -63.16 -34.38
CA LEU A 31 -5.25 -63.18 -34.54
C LEU A 31 -5.91 -62.94 -33.13
N LYS A 32 -7.18 -62.49 -32.91
CA LYS A 32 -8.29 -61.98 -33.76
C LYS A 32 -9.25 -61.07 -32.95
N VAL A 33 -10.03 -60.25 -33.66
CA VAL A 33 -11.03 -59.24 -33.22
C VAL A 33 -12.32 -59.81 -32.58
N SER A 34 -12.95 -59.03 -31.69
CA SER A 34 -14.42 -58.95 -31.50
C SER A 34 -14.87 -57.56 -31.00
N ASP A 35 -15.91 -56.99 -31.59
CA ASP A 35 -16.36 -55.59 -31.42
C ASP A 35 -17.33 -55.30 -30.24
N ALA A 36 -17.85 -54.05 -30.21
CA ALA A 36 -18.98 -53.50 -29.44
C ALA A 36 -18.60 -52.59 -28.22
N PRO A 37 -19.46 -51.63 -27.79
CA PRO A 37 -19.26 -50.25 -28.24
C PRO A 37 -19.21 -49.20 -27.11
N ILE A 38 -18.57 -48.06 -27.37
CA ILE A 38 -18.66 -46.86 -26.54
C ILE A 38 -19.83 -46.01 -27.03
N GLY A 39 -20.93 -46.02 -26.29
CA GLY A 39 -22.08 -45.13 -26.46
C GLY A 39 -23.04 -45.28 -25.29
N GLY A 40 -23.53 -44.17 -24.75
CA GLY A 40 -24.50 -44.17 -23.64
C GLY A 40 -24.07 -43.45 -22.36
N PHE A 41 -23.38 -42.32 -22.45
CA PHE A 41 -23.16 -41.42 -21.29
C PHE A 41 -23.86 -40.07 -21.38
N PHE A 42 -24.38 -39.69 -22.56
CA PHE A 42 -25.16 -38.48 -22.76
C PHE A 42 -26.56 -38.87 -23.27
N ASN A 43 -27.59 -38.28 -22.67
CA ASN A 43 -29.02 -38.56 -22.85
C ASN A 43 -29.50 -39.99 -22.49
N ALA A 44 -30.12 -40.09 -21.30
CA ALA A 44 -31.09 -41.12 -20.89
C ALA A 44 -30.62 -42.59 -20.67
N GLY A 45 -29.81 -42.81 -19.64
CA GLY A 45 -30.25 -43.65 -18.51
C GLY A 45 -30.25 -45.19 -18.62
N GLN A 46 -29.12 -45.81 -18.24
CA GLN A 46 -29.12 -46.92 -17.28
C GLN A 46 -27.77 -47.02 -16.52
N LYS A 47 -27.77 -47.63 -15.32
CA LYS A 47 -26.59 -47.71 -14.44
C LYS A 47 -25.84 -49.04 -14.61
N LYS A 48 -24.52 -48.99 -14.79
CA LYS A 48 -23.57 -49.92 -14.14
C LYS A 48 -22.16 -49.33 -14.07
N LYS A 49 -21.47 -49.55 -12.95
CA LYS A 49 -20.04 -49.28 -12.74
C LYS A 49 -19.25 -50.58 -12.81
N LEU A 50 -17.98 -50.48 -13.16
CA LEU A 50 -16.91 -50.97 -12.28
C LEU A 50 -15.69 -50.04 -12.40
N LYS A 51 -14.93 -49.85 -11.32
CA LYS A 51 -13.58 -49.25 -11.36
C LYS A 51 -12.56 -50.39 -11.54
N ASP A 52 -11.37 -50.08 -12.05
CA ASP A 52 -10.13 -50.08 -11.23
C ASP A 52 -8.86 -49.87 -12.09
N VAL A 53 -8.37 -48.62 -12.13
CA VAL A 53 -6.95 -48.26 -11.97
C VAL A 53 -6.93 -46.91 -11.28
N GLU A 54 -6.21 -46.79 -10.16
CA GLU A 54 -6.20 -45.57 -9.35
C GLU A 54 -4.77 -45.12 -9.03
N SER A 55 -4.37 -43.96 -9.56
CA SER A 55 -3.35 -43.08 -8.96
C SER A 55 -3.27 -41.75 -9.74
N LYS A 56 -3.03 -40.64 -9.02
CA LYS A 56 -2.87 -39.26 -9.53
C LYS A 56 -4.11 -38.65 -10.21
N LEU A 57 -5.06 -38.15 -9.41
CA LEU A 57 -5.44 -36.71 -9.38
C LEU A 57 -6.57 -36.47 -8.35
N GLU A 58 -6.22 -36.05 -7.13
CA GLU A 58 -7.21 -35.63 -6.13
C GLU A 58 -7.49 -34.13 -6.22
N ASN A 59 -8.60 -33.77 -6.89
CA ASN A 59 -9.44 -32.59 -6.59
C ASN A 59 -10.55 -32.47 -7.65
N SER A 60 -11.80 -32.76 -7.30
CA SER A 60 -12.97 -32.37 -8.11
C SER A 60 -14.25 -32.28 -7.27
N VAL A 61 -14.75 -31.06 -7.09
CA VAL A 61 -16.10 -30.79 -6.58
C VAL A 61 -17.15 -31.22 -7.63
N LEU A 62 -18.40 -31.43 -7.20
CA LEU A 62 -19.49 -31.83 -8.08
C LEU A 62 -19.91 -30.65 -9.00
N LYS A 63 -19.61 -30.76 -10.30
CA LYS A 63 -19.84 -29.69 -11.29
C LYS A 63 -21.28 -29.69 -11.83
N SER A 64 -21.79 -28.52 -12.17
CA SER A 64 -23.11 -28.35 -12.82
C SER A 64 -23.16 -28.94 -14.23
N LYS A 65 -24.35 -29.29 -14.75
CA LYS A 65 -24.54 -29.70 -16.16
C LYS A 65 -23.96 -28.65 -17.14
N VAL A 66 -24.24 -27.37 -16.89
CA VAL A 66 -23.73 -26.23 -17.68
C VAL A 66 -22.22 -26.06 -17.53
N GLU A 67 -21.64 -26.52 -16.43
CA GLU A 67 -20.20 -26.44 -16.14
C GLU A 67 -19.44 -27.58 -16.82
N MET A 68 -19.93 -28.82 -16.75
CA MET A 68 -19.36 -29.95 -17.50
C MET A 68 -19.48 -29.76 -19.02
N LEU A 69 -20.65 -29.33 -19.51
CA LEU A 69 -20.81 -28.95 -20.92
C LEU A 69 -19.94 -27.72 -21.27
N GLY A 70 -19.78 -26.78 -20.34
CA GLY A 70 -18.89 -25.62 -20.51
C GLY A 70 -17.43 -26.04 -20.65
N GLU A 71 -16.97 -27.03 -19.90
CA GLU A 71 -15.62 -27.60 -20.02
C GLU A 71 -15.42 -28.39 -21.32
N ALA A 72 -16.42 -29.14 -21.77
CA ALA A 72 -16.39 -29.80 -23.08
C ALA A 72 -16.34 -28.78 -24.24
N LEU A 73 -17.17 -27.74 -24.18
CA LEU A 73 -17.17 -26.66 -25.17
C LEU A 73 -15.84 -25.91 -25.16
N ARG A 74 -15.31 -25.58 -23.97
CA ARG A 74 -14.00 -24.94 -23.79
C ARG A 74 -12.88 -25.80 -24.38
N LYS A 75 -12.88 -27.11 -24.12
CA LYS A 75 -11.91 -28.09 -24.67
C LYS A 75 -11.90 -28.05 -26.19
N HIS A 76 -13.06 -28.12 -26.84
CA HIS A 76 -13.18 -28.16 -28.31
C HIS A 76 -12.93 -26.81 -28.99
N VAL A 77 -13.43 -25.70 -28.44
CA VAL A 77 -13.15 -24.35 -28.94
C VAL A 77 -11.65 -24.03 -28.84
N ASN A 78 -10.98 -24.40 -27.73
CA ASN A 78 -9.52 -24.26 -27.65
C ASN A 78 -8.77 -25.24 -28.55
N SER A 79 -9.38 -26.34 -29.00
CA SER A 79 -8.81 -27.23 -30.02
C SER A 79 -8.82 -26.56 -31.39
N LEU A 80 -9.97 -26.01 -31.81
CA LEU A 80 -10.11 -25.22 -33.05
C LEU A 80 -9.10 -24.06 -33.08
N LYS A 81 -8.99 -23.29 -32.00
CA LYS A 81 -8.09 -22.13 -31.92
C LYS A 81 -6.59 -22.46 -32.06
N LYS A 82 -6.16 -23.71 -31.92
CA LYS A 82 -4.74 -24.10 -32.09
C LYS A 82 -4.24 -23.99 -33.52
N SER A 83 -5.10 -24.12 -34.53
CA SER A 83 -4.69 -24.16 -35.93
C SER A 83 -4.32 -22.79 -36.52
N LYS A 84 -4.64 -21.70 -35.82
CA LYS A 84 -4.65 -20.29 -36.30
C LYS A 84 -5.64 -20.02 -37.44
N LYS A 85 -5.73 -20.90 -38.43
CA LYS A 85 -6.72 -20.86 -39.51
C LYS A 85 -7.96 -21.67 -39.14
N VAL A 86 -9.10 -21.00 -39.01
CA VAL A 86 -10.39 -21.61 -38.63
C VAL A 86 -11.49 -21.08 -39.56
N GLU A 87 -12.49 -21.89 -39.85
CA GLU A 87 -13.62 -21.50 -40.70
C GLU A 87 -14.93 -21.98 -40.06
N LEU A 88 -15.78 -21.01 -39.70
CA LEU A 88 -16.96 -21.21 -38.86
C LEU A 88 -18.23 -20.89 -39.64
N VAL A 89 -19.13 -21.87 -39.78
CA VAL A 89 -20.48 -21.65 -40.33
C VAL A 89 -21.50 -21.80 -39.21
N PHE A 90 -22.30 -20.76 -38.97
CA PHE A 90 -23.42 -20.79 -38.04
C PHE A 90 -24.72 -21.00 -38.81
N LEU A 91 -25.50 -22.01 -38.41
CA LEU A 91 -26.86 -22.25 -38.87
C LEU A 91 -27.80 -21.86 -37.73
N VAL A 92 -28.56 -20.78 -37.94
CA VAL A 92 -29.39 -20.11 -36.92
C VAL A 92 -30.86 -20.28 -37.29
N ASP A 93 -31.69 -20.70 -36.35
CA ASP A 93 -33.07 -21.08 -36.62
C ASP A 93 -34.00 -19.86 -36.48
N ALA A 94 -34.56 -19.42 -37.61
CA ALA A 94 -35.47 -18.28 -37.70
C ALA A 94 -36.95 -18.71 -37.82
N SER A 95 -37.27 -19.96 -37.46
CA SER A 95 -38.62 -20.52 -37.56
C SER A 95 -39.59 -20.04 -36.46
N ALA A 96 -40.87 -20.37 -36.65
CA ALA A 96 -41.96 -19.91 -35.77
C ALA A 96 -42.04 -20.61 -34.41
N SER A 97 -41.32 -21.72 -34.19
CA SER A 97 -41.18 -22.34 -32.86
C SER A 97 -40.25 -21.53 -31.96
N VAL A 98 -39.12 -21.09 -32.51
CA VAL A 98 -38.13 -20.26 -31.83
C VAL A 98 -38.76 -18.91 -31.44
N GLY A 99 -39.24 -18.15 -32.41
CA GLY A 99 -39.79 -16.81 -32.18
C GLY A 99 -38.75 -15.72 -31.87
N GLU A 100 -39.12 -14.46 -32.09
CA GLU A 100 -38.20 -13.31 -32.12
C GLU A 100 -37.32 -13.14 -30.87
N GLY A 101 -37.88 -13.34 -29.67
CA GLY A 101 -37.13 -13.21 -28.40
C GLY A 101 -36.06 -14.29 -28.18
N ASN A 102 -36.32 -15.51 -28.65
CA ASN A 102 -35.34 -16.60 -28.59
C ASN A 102 -34.32 -16.50 -29.74
N PHE A 103 -34.75 -16.08 -30.94
CA PHE A 103 -33.86 -15.79 -32.06
C PHE A 103 -32.83 -14.69 -31.71
N ALA A 104 -33.28 -13.64 -31.02
CA ALA A 104 -32.40 -12.62 -30.44
C ALA A 104 -31.49 -13.16 -29.32
N SER A 105 -31.70 -14.39 -28.83
CA SER A 105 -30.83 -15.09 -27.89
C SER A 105 -29.86 -16.06 -28.60
N GLU A 106 -30.26 -16.67 -29.72
CA GLU A 106 -29.36 -17.40 -30.62
C GLU A 106 -28.29 -16.47 -31.22
N LEU A 107 -28.67 -15.31 -31.75
CA LEU A 107 -27.72 -14.32 -32.26
C LEU A 107 -26.77 -13.80 -31.16
N LYS A 108 -27.23 -13.71 -29.91
CA LYS A 108 -26.37 -13.41 -28.75
C LYS A 108 -25.41 -14.55 -28.44
N PHE A 109 -25.80 -15.81 -28.60
CA PHE A 109 -24.88 -16.96 -28.50
C PHE A 109 -23.80 -16.88 -29.58
N VAL A 110 -24.17 -16.64 -30.85
CA VAL A 110 -23.22 -16.49 -31.97
C VAL A 110 -22.23 -15.35 -31.69
N GLN A 111 -22.74 -14.17 -31.28
CA GLN A 111 -21.92 -13.02 -30.88
C GLN A 111 -20.97 -13.35 -29.71
N LYS A 112 -21.43 -14.10 -28.70
CA LYS A 112 -20.60 -14.47 -27.54
C LYS A 112 -19.60 -15.57 -27.83
N LEU A 113 -19.87 -16.49 -28.77
CA LEU A 113 -18.90 -17.51 -29.17
C LEU A 113 -17.79 -16.87 -30.01
N LEU A 114 -18.17 -16.05 -30.99
CA LEU A 114 -17.23 -15.27 -31.80
C LEU A 114 -16.39 -14.28 -30.99
N ALA A 115 -16.81 -13.90 -29.79
CA ALA A 115 -16.01 -13.08 -28.89
C ALA A 115 -14.64 -13.71 -28.57
N ASP A 116 -14.52 -15.05 -28.54
CA ASP A 116 -13.26 -15.76 -28.24
C ASP A 116 -12.38 -16.06 -29.49
N PHE A 117 -12.83 -15.74 -30.70
CA PHE A 117 -12.10 -15.99 -31.96
C PHE A 117 -11.51 -14.72 -32.59
N THR A 118 -10.30 -14.82 -33.14
CA THR A 118 -9.65 -13.79 -33.95
C THR A 118 -10.27 -13.78 -35.36
N VAL A 119 -11.13 -12.82 -35.69
CA VAL A 119 -11.84 -12.79 -36.98
C VAL A 119 -11.15 -11.85 -37.96
N SER A 120 -10.51 -12.47 -38.96
CA SER A 120 -9.76 -11.83 -40.05
C SER A 120 -9.69 -12.77 -41.26
N VAL A 121 -9.34 -12.25 -42.45
CA VAL A 121 -9.12 -13.07 -43.66
C VAL A 121 -8.04 -14.15 -43.46
N ASN A 122 -7.03 -13.85 -42.65
CA ASN A 122 -5.89 -14.74 -42.42
C ASN A 122 -6.17 -15.78 -41.32
N ASP A 123 -6.96 -15.42 -40.30
CA ASP A 123 -7.20 -16.22 -39.10
C ASP A 123 -8.54 -16.96 -39.19
N THR A 124 -9.60 -16.46 -38.53
CA THR A 124 -10.95 -17.05 -38.56
C THR A 124 -11.84 -16.38 -39.61
N ARG A 125 -12.34 -17.14 -40.59
CA ARG A 125 -13.39 -16.70 -41.53
C ARG A 125 -14.75 -17.21 -41.05
N VAL A 126 -15.80 -16.39 -41.17
CA VAL A 126 -17.14 -16.68 -40.62
C VAL A 126 -18.21 -16.63 -41.71
N SER A 127 -19.19 -17.52 -41.61
CA SER A 127 -20.48 -17.40 -42.29
C SER A 127 -21.63 -17.58 -41.30
N VAL A 128 -22.73 -16.88 -41.52
CA VAL A 128 -23.96 -16.96 -40.71
C VAL A 128 -25.13 -17.07 -41.66
N ILE A 129 -25.84 -18.19 -41.54
CA ILE A 129 -26.96 -18.58 -42.40
C ILE A 129 -28.18 -18.73 -41.50
N THR A 130 -29.25 -17.99 -41.78
CA THR A 130 -30.55 -18.19 -41.13
C THR A 130 -31.38 -19.17 -41.95
N PHE A 131 -32.23 -19.96 -41.28
CA PHE A 131 -33.16 -20.85 -41.98
C PHE A 131 -34.55 -20.84 -41.34
N ALA A 132 -35.58 -20.90 -42.19
CA ALA A 132 -36.96 -21.14 -41.82
C ALA A 132 -37.60 -22.09 -42.85
N SER A 133 -38.31 -21.57 -43.87
CA SER A 133 -38.93 -22.40 -44.92
C SER A 133 -38.00 -22.72 -46.10
N LYS A 134 -38.48 -23.51 -47.07
CA LYS A 134 -37.74 -23.85 -48.31
C LYS A 134 -37.35 -22.65 -49.19
N GLY A 135 -37.99 -21.49 -49.02
CA GLY A 135 -37.64 -20.23 -49.68
C GLY A 135 -36.91 -19.23 -48.78
N GLN A 136 -36.59 -19.60 -47.53
CA GLN A 136 -35.99 -18.74 -46.51
C GLN A 136 -34.78 -19.48 -45.89
N VAL A 137 -33.75 -19.71 -46.70
CA VAL A 137 -32.40 -20.08 -46.23
C VAL A 137 -31.49 -18.99 -46.76
N ILE A 138 -30.97 -18.13 -45.87
CA ILE A 138 -30.33 -16.86 -46.26
C ILE A 138 -28.94 -16.76 -45.64
N ARG A 139 -27.91 -16.63 -46.49
CA ARG A 139 -26.56 -16.23 -46.05
C ARG A 139 -26.59 -14.73 -45.73
N HIS A 140 -26.52 -14.38 -44.45
CA HIS A 140 -26.38 -12.98 -44.02
C HIS A 140 -24.91 -12.54 -43.92
N VAL A 141 -24.02 -13.51 -43.63
CA VAL A 141 -22.58 -13.31 -43.57
C VAL A 141 -21.93 -14.45 -44.36
N ASP A 142 -20.97 -14.16 -45.23
CA ASP A 142 -20.21 -15.17 -45.97
C ASP A 142 -18.78 -14.71 -46.30
N HIS A 143 -17.93 -14.67 -45.27
CA HIS A 143 -16.50 -14.37 -45.44
C HIS A 143 -15.70 -15.57 -46.00
N ILE A 144 -16.35 -16.71 -46.22
CA ILE A 144 -15.74 -17.97 -46.68
C ILE A 144 -15.79 -18.04 -48.21
N THR A 145 -16.96 -17.79 -48.82
CA THR A 145 -17.11 -17.68 -50.28
C THR A 145 -16.52 -16.37 -50.81
N PHE A 146 -16.67 -15.26 -50.05
CA PHE A 146 -16.23 -13.92 -50.49
C PHE A 146 -15.22 -13.27 -49.51
N PRO A 147 -13.96 -13.76 -49.45
CA PRO A 147 -12.93 -13.19 -48.60
C PRO A 147 -12.49 -11.80 -49.09
N SER A 148 -12.60 -10.79 -48.21
CA SER A 148 -12.15 -9.41 -48.44
C SER A 148 -11.47 -8.87 -47.19
N ALA A 149 -10.49 -7.97 -47.33
CA ALA A 149 -9.79 -7.35 -46.19
C ALA A 149 -10.71 -6.53 -45.26
N ALA A 150 -11.90 -6.14 -45.73
CA ALA A 150 -12.95 -5.53 -44.92
C ALA A 150 -13.68 -6.52 -43.98
N ASN A 151 -13.49 -7.83 -44.19
CA ASN A 151 -14.12 -8.89 -43.40
C ASN A 151 -13.33 -9.09 -42.09
N HIS A 152 -13.53 -8.19 -41.13
CA HIS A 152 -12.87 -8.21 -39.83
C HIS A 152 -13.88 -8.07 -38.68
N LYS A 153 -13.49 -8.54 -37.48
CA LYS A 153 -14.39 -8.67 -36.32
C LYS A 153 -15.26 -7.45 -36.03
N CYS A 154 -14.73 -6.24 -36.15
CA CYS A 154 -15.50 -5.02 -35.87
C CYS A 154 -16.63 -4.74 -36.86
N VAL A 155 -16.48 -5.10 -38.14
CA VAL A 155 -17.58 -5.04 -39.14
C VAL A 155 -18.62 -6.12 -38.83
N LEU A 156 -18.17 -7.34 -38.52
CA LEU A 156 -19.03 -8.46 -38.16
C LEU A 156 -19.92 -8.15 -36.93
N LEU A 157 -19.34 -7.63 -35.85
CA LEU A 157 -20.06 -7.39 -34.60
C LEU A 157 -20.87 -6.10 -34.57
N HIS A 158 -20.45 -5.04 -35.27
CA HIS A 158 -21.10 -3.72 -35.22
C HIS A 158 -21.90 -3.34 -36.49
N HIS A 159 -21.82 -4.12 -37.57
CA HIS A 159 -22.56 -3.85 -38.81
C HIS A 159 -23.29 -5.09 -39.36
N GLU A 160 -22.61 -6.23 -39.55
CA GLU A 160 -23.23 -7.39 -40.20
C GLU A 160 -24.26 -8.10 -39.29
N LEU A 161 -23.86 -8.62 -38.12
CA LEU A 161 -24.76 -9.33 -37.21
C LEU A 161 -26.01 -8.50 -36.79
N PRO A 162 -25.92 -7.18 -36.50
CA PRO A 162 -27.09 -6.36 -36.19
C PRO A 162 -28.12 -6.19 -37.32
N THR A 163 -27.78 -6.55 -38.57
CA THR A 163 -28.73 -6.50 -39.71
C THR A 163 -29.51 -7.81 -39.91
N ILE A 164 -29.26 -8.84 -39.11
CA ILE A 164 -29.96 -10.12 -39.18
C ILE A 164 -31.30 -9.99 -38.42
N HIS A 165 -32.41 -10.04 -39.17
CA HIS A 165 -33.76 -9.91 -38.64
C HIS A 165 -34.46 -11.28 -38.55
N TYR A 166 -35.40 -11.41 -37.61
CA TYR A 166 -36.25 -12.60 -37.49
C TYR A 166 -37.21 -12.70 -38.69
N MET A 167 -37.43 -13.92 -39.19
CA MET A 167 -38.22 -14.17 -40.42
C MET A 167 -39.55 -14.89 -40.17
N GLY A 168 -39.57 -15.88 -39.27
CA GLY A 168 -40.69 -16.80 -39.10
C GLY A 168 -40.86 -17.78 -40.27
N GLY A 169 -41.48 -18.92 -39.99
CA GLY A 169 -41.78 -19.98 -40.96
C GLY A 169 -41.77 -21.37 -40.31
N GLY A 170 -41.72 -22.43 -41.12
CA GLY A 170 -41.38 -23.78 -40.63
C GLY A 170 -39.88 -23.91 -40.36
N THR A 171 -39.41 -25.13 -40.02
CA THR A 171 -38.00 -25.40 -39.69
C THR A 171 -37.34 -26.29 -40.76
N TYR A 172 -36.53 -25.73 -41.66
CA TYR A 172 -35.92 -26.45 -42.80
C TYR A 172 -34.42 -26.73 -42.63
N THR A 173 -34.10 -27.50 -41.59
CA THR A 173 -32.72 -27.92 -41.23
C THR A 173 -31.95 -28.55 -42.39
N LEU A 174 -32.58 -29.40 -43.21
CA LEU A 174 -31.93 -29.99 -44.40
C LEU A 174 -31.41 -28.92 -45.38
N GLY A 175 -32.17 -27.85 -45.62
CA GLY A 175 -31.72 -26.75 -46.47
C GLY A 175 -30.50 -26.03 -45.90
N ALA A 176 -30.52 -25.75 -44.59
CA ALA A 176 -29.41 -25.11 -43.90
C ALA A 176 -28.11 -25.93 -43.96
N VAL A 177 -28.19 -27.26 -43.79
CA VAL A 177 -27.04 -28.16 -43.84
C VAL A 177 -26.45 -28.27 -45.25
N LEU A 178 -27.30 -28.29 -46.29
CA LEU A 178 -26.85 -28.23 -47.70
C LEU A 178 -26.20 -26.87 -48.03
N GLU A 179 -26.73 -25.78 -47.48
CA GLU A 179 -26.17 -24.44 -47.71
C GLU A 179 -24.79 -24.28 -47.04
N ALA A 180 -24.61 -24.81 -45.82
CA ALA A 180 -23.30 -24.91 -45.18
C ALA A 180 -22.28 -25.70 -46.03
N GLN A 181 -22.72 -26.77 -46.70
CA GLN A 181 -21.89 -27.56 -47.61
C GLN A 181 -21.49 -26.76 -48.87
N SER A 182 -22.36 -25.88 -49.37
CA SER A 182 -22.03 -24.95 -50.46
C SER A 182 -21.02 -23.88 -50.06
N VAL A 183 -21.14 -23.32 -48.85
CA VAL A 183 -20.15 -22.38 -48.28
C VAL A 183 -18.80 -23.06 -48.08
N LEU A 184 -18.77 -24.22 -47.43
CA LEU A 184 -17.53 -24.96 -47.12
C LEU A 184 -16.85 -25.60 -48.34
N ALA A 185 -17.50 -25.65 -49.51
CA ALA A 185 -16.83 -25.95 -50.77
C ALA A 185 -15.76 -24.89 -51.15
N HIS A 186 -15.84 -23.68 -50.57
CA HIS A 186 -14.89 -22.57 -50.75
C HIS A 186 -13.94 -22.41 -49.54
N ALA A 187 -13.84 -23.46 -48.73
CA ALA A 187 -12.99 -23.50 -47.54
C ALA A 187 -11.49 -23.56 -47.88
N ARG A 188 -10.64 -23.10 -46.95
CA ARG A 188 -9.19 -23.30 -47.05
C ARG A 188 -8.85 -24.75 -46.67
N PRO A 189 -8.03 -25.46 -47.48
CA PRO A 189 -7.68 -26.86 -47.21
C PRO A 189 -6.75 -27.04 -45.99
N ASP A 190 -6.16 -25.96 -45.49
CA ASP A 190 -5.31 -25.94 -44.28
C ASP A 190 -5.98 -25.28 -43.07
N ALA A 191 -7.29 -25.03 -43.13
CA ALA A 191 -8.07 -24.50 -42.02
C ALA A 191 -8.95 -25.56 -41.35
N HIS A 192 -9.16 -25.45 -40.04
CA HIS A 192 -10.14 -26.28 -39.33
C HIS A 192 -11.55 -25.76 -39.60
N GLN A 193 -12.39 -26.59 -40.21
CA GLN A 193 -13.76 -26.27 -40.60
C GLN A 193 -14.74 -26.76 -39.53
N ALA A 194 -15.66 -25.89 -39.09
CA ALA A 194 -16.67 -26.24 -38.11
C ALA A 194 -18.05 -25.64 -38.43
N VAL A 195 -19.10 -26.39 -38.12
CA VAL A 195 -20.51 -25.97 -38.29
C VAL A 195 -21.16 -25.94 -36.91
N PHE A 196 -21.84 -24.84 -36.59
CA PHE A 196 -22.59 -24.63 -35.36
C PHE A 196 -24.08 -24.53 -35.71
N LEU A 197 -24.81 -25.63 -35.55
CA LEU A 197 -26.26 -25.67 -35.77
C LEU A 197 -27.01 -25.38 -34.47
N ILE A 198 -27.89 -24.39 -34.50
CA ILE A 198 -28.78 -23.98 -33.40
C ILE A 198 -30.22 -24.19 -33.89
N THR A 199 -31.08 -24.85 -33.11
CA THR A 199 -32.51 -25.07 -33.42
C THR A 199 -33.27 -25.67 -32.23
N ASP A 200 -34.59 -25.46 -32.16
CA ASP A 200 -35.49 -26.23 -31.29
C ASP A 200 -36.33 -27.30 -32.02
N GLY A 201 -36.32 -27.30 -33.36
CA GLY A 201 -37.35 -27.95 -34.15
C GLY A 201 -37.03 -29.37 -34.63
N PHE A 202 -38.07 -30.02 -35.14
CA PHE A 202 -37.96 -31.18 -36.03
C PHE A 202 -37.86 -30.68 -37.48
N SER A 203 -37.10 -31.35 -38.36
CA SER A 203 -36.98 -30.88 -39.74
C SER A 203 -38.27 -31.09 -40.55
N ASN A 204 -38.87 -30.00 -41.03
CA ASN A 204 -40.16 -29.98 -41.72
C ASN A 204 -40.05 -30.16 -43.25
N GLY A 205 -38.85 -30.35 -43.80
CA GLY A 205 -38.62 -30.32 -45.26
C GLY A 205 -37.88 -31.51 -45.87
N GLY A 206 -37.46 -32.49 -45.06
CA GLY A 206 -36.68 -33.67 -45.44
C GLY A 206 -35.65 -34.03 -44.35
N ASP A 207 -35.12 -35.25 -44.38
CA ASP A 207 -34.13 -35.75 -43.42
C ASP A 207 -32.75 -35.07 -43.62
N PRO A 208 -32.19 -34.36 -42.60
CA PRO A 208 -30.88 -33.71 -42.69
C PRO A 208 -29.70 -34.67 -42.44
N LEU A 209 -29.91 -35.87 -41.88
CA LEU A 209 -28.85 -36.79 -41.47
C LEU A 209 -27.90 -37.21 -42.62
N PRO A 210 -28.36 -37.46 -43.87
CA PRO A 210 -27.46 -37.80 -44.97
C PRO A 210 -26.48 -36.66 -45.31
N ALA A 211 -26.95 -35.41 -45.30
CA ALA A 211 -26.11 -34.23 -45.59
C ALA A 211 -25.14 -33.95 -44.43
N ALA A 212 -25.60 -34.02 -43.19
CA ALA A 212 -24.75 -33.89 -42.00
C ALA A 212 -23.67 -34.99 -41.93
N LYS A 213 -23.99 -36.21 -42.37
CA LYS A 213 -23.01 -37.31 -42.50
C LYS A 213 -21.96 -37.00 -43.58
N GLN A 214 -22.34 -36.39 -44.70
CA GLN A 214 -21.40 -36.03 -45.74
C GLN A 214 -20.42 -34.93 -45.29
N LEU A 215 -20.90 -33.90 -44.58
CA LEU A 215 -20.04 -32.87 -43.96
C LEU A 215 -19.00 -33.47 -43.00
N LYS A 216 -19.43 -34.42 -42.14
CA LYS A 216 -18.52 -35.13 -41.24
C LYS A 216 -17.49 -35.98 -42.00
N GLN A 217 -17.85 -36.53 -43.16
CA GLN A 217 -16.93 -37.27 -44.03
C GLN A 217 -15.93 -36.36 -44.76
N SER A 218 -16.25 -35.09 -45.01
CA SER A 218 -15.29 -34.08 -45.50
C SER A 218 -14.45 -33.42 -44.40
N GLY A 219 -14.44 -33.97 -43.18
CA GLY A 219 -13.60 -33.49 -42.07
C GLY A 219 -14.15 -32.29 -41.28
N VAL A 220 -15.40 -31.88 -41.54
CA VAL A 220 -16.03 -30.73 -40.88
C VAL A 220 -16.51 -31.12 -39.48
N THR A 221 -16.11 -30.35 -38.47
CA THR A 221 -16.59 -30.55 -37.09
C THR A 221 -17.97 -29.91 -36.90
N VAL A 222 -19.02 -30.71 -37.05
CA VAL A 222 -20.42 -30.35 -36.74
C VAL A 222 -20.66 -30.40 -35.23
N PHE A 223 -21.07 -29.26 -34.66
CA PHE A 223 -21.63 -29.10 -33.32
C PHE A 223 -23.12 -28.80 -33.41
N THR A 224 -23.92 -29.33 -32.49
CA THR A 224 -25.37 -29.09 -32.44
C THR A 224 -25.79 -28.49 -31.09
N PHE A 225 -26.71 -27.53 -31.12
CA PHE A 225 -27.23 -26.81 -29.96
C PHE A 225 -28.75 -26.81 -30.06
N GLY A 226 -29.42 -27.24 -29.00
CA GLY A 226 -30.88 -27.27 -28.97
C GLY A 226 -31.44 -27.34 -27.55
N ILE A 227 -32.73 -27.11 -27.42
CA ILE A 227 -33.43 -27.20 -26.13
C ILE A 227 -34.02 -28.60 -25.92
N ARG A 228 -34.24 -28.97 -24.65
CA ARG A 228 -34.73 -30.29 -24.21
C ARG A 228 -36.02 -30.76 -24.92
N ASN A 229 -36.83 -29.84 -25.43
CA ASN A 229 -38.12 -30.13 -26.08
C ASN A 229 -38.02 -30.46 -27.59
N GLY A 230 -36.83 -30.29 -28.21
CA GLY A 230 -36.62 -30.53 -29.63
C GLY A 230 -36.26 -31.97 -29.99
N ASN A 231 -35.91 -32.21 -31.27
CA ASN A 231 -35.49 -33.53 -31.74
C ASN A 231 -34.04 -33.87 -31.32
N THR A 232 -33.85 -34.06 -30.02
CA THR A 232 -32.54 -34.32 -29.39
C THR A 232 -31.79 -35.51 -29.99
N ARG A 233 -32.49 -36.49 -30.58
CA ARG A 233 -31.88 -37.63 -31.27
C ARG A 233 -31.30 -37.26 -32.65
N GLU A 234 -32.06 -36.53 -33.47
CA GLU A 234 -31.61 -36.03 -34.78
C GLU A 234 -30.40 -35.09 -34.60
N LEU A 235 -30.45 -34.20 -33.60
CA LEU A 235 -29.32 -33.35 -33.22
C LEU A 235 -28.07 -34.14 -32.79
N TYR A 236 -28.23 -35.25 -32.08
CA TYR A 236 -27.13 -36.12 -31.64
C TYR A 236 -26.52 -36.90 -32.80
N GLU A 237 -27.34 -37.47 -33.69
CA GLU A 237 -26.88 -38.22 -34.87
C GLU A 237 -26.27 -37.29 -35.95
N MET A 238 -26.64 -36.00 -35.98
CA MET A 238 -25.96 -34.96 -36.78
C MET A 238 -24.60 -34.53 -36.20
N ALA A 239 -24.41 -34.50 -34.88
CA ALA A 239 -23.16 -34.05 -34.24
C ALA A 239 -21.92 -34.91 -34.58
N SER A 240 -20.73 -34.35 -34.40
CA SER A 240 -19.45 -35.05 -34.64
C SER A 240 -19.06 -35.98 -33.50
N LEU A 241 -18.23 -36.98 -33.77
CA LEU A 241 -17.84 -37.97 -32.75
C LEU A 241 -16.70 -37.43 -31.86
N PRO A 242 -16.74 -37.66 -30.52
CA PRO A 242 -17.85 -38.24 -29.76
C PRO A 242 -19.03 -37.26 -29.67
N ALA A 243 -20.24 -37.73 -30.01
CA ALA A 243 -21.45 -36.88 -30.06
C ALA A 243 -21.82 -36.37 -28.66
N GLU A 244 -21.46 -37.15 -27.64
CA GLU A 244 -21.38 -36.82 -26.23
C GLU A 244 -20.78 -35.43 -25.95
N GLU A 245 -19.73 -35.02 -26.68
CA GLU A 245 -19.02 -33.75 -26.47
C GLU A 245 -19.32 -32.70 -27.56
N HIS A 246 -20.17 -33.00 -28.54
CA HIS A 246 -20.50 -32.11 -29.66
C HIS A 246 -21.99 -31.73 -29.75
N SER A 247 -22.87 -32.37 -28.96
CA SER A 247 -24.31 -32.08 -28.90
C SER A 247 -24.72 -31.47 -27.56
N TYR A 248 -25.09 -30.19 -27.60
CA TYR A 248 -25.34 -29.33 -26.43
C TYR A 248 -26.85 -29.13 -26.23
N ILE A 249 -27.48 -30.05 -25.50
CA ILE A 249 -28.90 -29.97 -25.16
C ILE A 249 -29.09 -29.22 -23.83
N LEU A 250 -29.53 -27.97 -23.92
CA LEU A 250 -29.82 -27.09 -22.78
C LEU A 250 -31.32 -27.05 -22.46
N ASP A 251 -31.69 -26.34 -21.41
CA ASP A 251 -33.06 -26.32 -20.89
C ASP A 251 -33.81 -25.02 -21.27
N SER A 252 -33.10 -23.95 -21.67
CA SER A 252 -33.69 -22.81 -22.42
C SER A 252 -32.69 -22.07 -23.31
N PHE A 253 -33.17 -21.28 -24.28
CA PHE A 253 -32.32 -20.45 -25.15
C PHE A 253 -31.45 -19.43 -24.39
N GLY A 254 -31.92 -18.93 -23.25
CA GLY A 254 -31.14 -18.02 -22.40
C GLY A 254 -29.88 -18.67 -21.83
N GLU A 255 -29.87 -20.00 -21.66
CA GLU A 255 -28.72 -20.74 -21.17
C GLU A 255 -27.58 -20.83 -22.19
N PHE A 256 -27.83 -20.73 -23.50
CA PHE A 256 -26.77 -20.79 -24.51
C PHE A 256 -25.74 -19.65 -24.30
N ALA A 257 -26.21 -18.43 -24.06
CA ALA A 257 -25.35 -17.30 -23.75
C ALA A 257 -24.64 -17.44 -22.37
N ALA A 258 -25.24 -18.17 -21.42
CA ALA A 258 -24.63 -18.45 -20.11
C ALA A 258 -23.56 -19.55 -20.19
N LEU A 259 -23.79 -20.61 -20.97
CA LEU A 259 -22.85 -21.68 -21.28
C LEU A 259 -21.57 -21.10 -21.90
N VAL A 260 -21.69 -20.31 -22.95
CA VAL A 260 -20.55 -19.68 -23.64
C VAL A 260 -19.79 -18.73 -22.71
N ARG A 261 -20.51 -17.88 -21.95
CA ARG A 261 -19.87 -17.02 -20.95
C ARG A 261 -19.04 -17.81 -19.93
N ARG A 262 -19.60 -18.88 -19.36
CA ARG A 262 -18.90 -19.71 -18.35
C ARG A 262 -17.74 -20.52 -18.96
N ALA A 263 -17.87 -20.95 -20.20
CA ALA A 263 -16.83 -21.72 -20.91
C ALA A 263 -15.64 -20.85 -21.36
N LEU A 264 -15.90 -19.63 -21.86
CA LEU A 264 -14.93 -18.86 -22.65
C LEU A 264 -14.57 -17.47 -22.09
N HIS A 265 -15.11 -17.02 -20.94
CA HIS A 265 -14.58 -15.83 -20.25
C HIS A 265 -13.18 -16.13 -19.66
N GLN A 266 -12.17 -15.96 -20.50
CA GLN A 266 -10.81 -15.60 -20.11
C GLN A 266 -10.63 -14.09 -20.33
N ASP A 267 -9.66 -13.47 -19.65
CA ASP A 267 -9.31 -12.08 -19.92
C ASP A 267 -8.88 -11.92 -21.39
N LEU A 268 -9.57 -11.03 -22.11
CA LEU A 268 -9.24 -10.72 -23.48
C LEU A 268 -7.84 -10.10 -23.52
N LYS A 269 -6.86 -10.86 -24.02
CA LYS A 269 -5.53 -10.35 -24.32
C LYS A 269 -5.69 -9.13 -25.24
N ALA A 270 -4.81 -8.13 -25.06
CA ALA A 270 -4.69 -7.02 -25.99
C ALA A 270 -4.43 -7.60 -27.39
N GLY A 271 -5.46 -7.56 -28.24
CA GLY A 271 -5.50 -8.26 -29.51
C GLY A 271 -4.61 -7.63 -30.57
N LEU A 272 -4.45 -8.30 -31.69
CA LEU A 272 -3.87 -7.65 -32.87
C LEU A 272 -4.83 -6.56 -33.37
N TYR A 273 -4.31 -5.37 -33.66
CA TYR A 273 -5.08 -4.28 -34.26
C TYR A 273 -4.76 -4.16 -35.75
N LEU A 274 -5.78 -4.31 -36.60
CA LEU A 274 -5.69 -4.15 -38.04
C LEU A 274 -6.02 -2.70 -38.42
N PRO A 275 -5.10 -1.94 -39.05
CA PRO A 275 -5.35 -0.55 -39.43
C PRO A 275 -6.40 -0.44 -40.51
N LEU A 276 -7.24 0.59 -40.43
CA LEU A 276 -8.37 0.83 -41.33
C LEU A 276 -8.08 2.02 -42.28
N PRO A 277 -8.52 1.96 -43.55
CA PRO A 277 -8.31 3.03 -44.52
C PRO A 277 -9.27 4.23 -44.38
N ASP A 278 -10.30 4.11 -43.54
CA ASP A 278 -11.22 5.21 -43.20
C ASP A 278 -11.26 5.36 -41.67
N ALA A 279 -11.10 6.61 -41.19
CA ALA A 279 -11.05 6.92 -39.75
C ALA A 279 -12.45 7.03 -39.11
N LYS A 280 -13.51 7.21 -39.91
CA LYS A 280 -14.90 7.41 -39.43
C LYS A 280 -15.42 6.37 -38.40
N PRO A 281 -15.03 5.08 -38.44
CA PRO A 281 -15.44 4.14 -37.39
C PRO A 281 -14.94 4.52 -35.99
N CYS A 282 -13.75 5.14 -35.90
CA CYS A 282 -13.15 5.60 -34.65
C CYS A 282 -13.71 6.94 -34.16
N ASP A 283 -14.45 7.69 -34.98
CA ASP A 283 -15.14 8.92 -34.53
C ASP A 283 -16.15 8.66 -33.41
N ARG A 284 -16.60 7.41 -33.23
CA ARG A 284 -17.49 7.02 -32.12
C ARG A 284 -16.78 6.91 -30.77
N LEU A 285 -15.46 7.08 -30.71
CA LEU A 285 -14.65 6.95 -29.50
C LEU A 285 -14.56 8.23 -28.65
N CYS A 286 -14.97 9.40 -29.18
CA CYS A 286 -14.96 10.66 -28.44
C CYS A 286 -16.30 11.42 -28.56
N ALA A 287 -16.59 12.27 -27.57
CA ALA A 287 -17.90 12.93 -27.44
C ALA A 287 -18.27 13.82 -28.66
N ASN A 288 -17.26 14.45 -29.28
CA ASN A 288 -17.44 15.38 -30.41
C ASN A 288 -17.68 14.68 -31.76
N ARG A 289 -17.62 13.34 -31.81
CA ARG A 289 -17.94 12.50 -32.97
C ARG A 289 -17.22 12.85 -34.29
N THR A 290 -16.01 13.39 -34.18
CA THR A 290 -15.16 13.84 -35.30
C THR A 290 -13.68 13.82 -34.90
N ASN A 291 -12.82 13.34 -35.79
CA ASN A 291 -11.35 13.29 -35.67
C ASN A 291 -10.86 12.84 -34.27
N CYS A 292 -11.38 11.72 -33.75
CA CYS A 292 -11.08 11.29 -32.39
C CYS A 292 -9.66 10.71 -32.17
N CYS A 293 -9.00 10.24 -33.23
CA CYS A 293 -7.61 9.76 -33.15
C CYS A 293 -6.60 10.92 -33.22
N ASP A 294 -5.42 10.70 -32.63
CA ASP A 294 -4.22 11.54 -32.78
C ASP A 294 -3.75 11.61 -34.25
N ASP A 295 -3.15 12.72 -34.66
CA ASP A 295 -2.54 12.86 -36.01
C ASP A 295 -1.44 11.81 -36.26
N LEU A 296 -0.83 11.29 -35.20
CA LEU A 296 0.14 10.19 -35.26
C LEU A 296 -0.51 8.79 -35.20
N ALA A 297 -1.78 8.67 -34.81
CA ALA A 297 -2.44 7.40 -34.55
C ALA A 297 -3.29 6.90 -35.72
N THR A 298 -3.30 5.59 -35.92
CA THR A 298 -4.12 4.94 -36.96
C THR A 298 -5.40 4.37 -36.36
N CYS A 299 -6.55 4.74 -36.92
CA CYS A 299 -7.82 4.08 -36.61
C CYS A 299 -7.74 2.60 -37.02
N SER A 300 -8.00 1.71 -36.07
CA SER A 300 -7.75 0.27 -36.23
C SER A 300 -8.87 -0.56 -35.62
N CYS A 301 -9.12 -1.75 -36.17
CA CYS A 301 -10.00 -2.75 -35.59
C CYS A 301 -9.20 -3.77 -34.79
N GLY A 302 -9.52 -3.98 -33.50
CA GLY A 302 -8.99 -5.10 -32.74
C GLY A 302 -9.61 -6.42 -33.23
N THR A 303 -8.84 -7.28 -33.88
CA THR A 303 -9.36 -8.54 -34.46
C THR A 303 -9.76 -9.56 -33.41
N ASP A 304 -9.27 -9.42 -32.18
CA ASP A 304 -9.64 -10.26 -31.03
C ASP A 304 -10.72 -9.61 -30.13
N THR A 305 -10.74 -8.28 -29.99
CA THR A 305 -11.73 -7.59 -29.15
C THR A 305 -13.04 -7.31 -29.90
N GLY A 306 -12.96 -7.09 -31.21
CA GLY A 306 -14.09 -6.61 -32.03
C GLY A 306 -14.40 -5.13 -31.87
N HIS A 307 -13.54 -4.37 -31.19
CA HIS A 307 -13.71 -2.94 -30.96
C HIS A 307 -12.76 -2.11 -31.83
N TYR A 308 -13.24 -0.94 -32.25
CA TYR A 308 -12.42 0.08 -32.88
C TYR A 308 -11.54 0.76 -31.81
N GLY A 309 -10.30 1.11 -32.18
CA GLY A 309 -9.36 1.81 -31.32
C GLY A 309 -8.32 2.55 -32.16
N CYS A 310 -7.82 3.67 -31.63
CA CYS A 310 -6.72 4.39 -32.25
C CYS A 310 -5.38 3.80 -31.76
N VAL A 311 -4.42 3.57 -32.65
CA VAL A 311 -3.14 2.91 -32.33
C VAL A 311 -1.96 3.83 -32.66
N CYS A 312 -1.14 4.15 -31.65
CA CYS A 312 0.10 4.91 -31.81
C CYS A 312 1.16 4.14 -32.62
N PRO A 313 2.09 4.83 -33.29
CA PRO A 313 3.11 4.18 -34.12
C PRO A 313 4.22 3.52 -33.27
N PRO A 314 5.03 2.61 -33.85
CA PRO A 314 6.17 2.02 -33.15
C PRO A 314 7.12 3.06 -32.54
N GLY A 315 7.64 2.77 -31.35
CA GLY A 315 8.43 3.70 -30.54
C GLY A 315 7.62 4.70 -29.71
N TYR A 316 6.28 4.68 -29.82
CA TYR A 316 5.36 5.49 -29.04
C TYR A 316 4.42 4.61 -28.19
N TYR A 317 3.83 5.21 -27.16
CA TYR A 317 2.77 4.66 -26.31
C TYR A 317 1.65 5.69 -26.13
N GLY A 318 0.50 5.26 -25.62
CA GLY A 318 -0.70 6.08 -25.44
C GLY A 318 -1.99 5.36 -25.85
N SER A 319 -3.14 6.01 -25.63
CA SER A 319 -4.46 5.51 -26.03
C SER A 319 -4.80 5.78 -27.51
N GLY A 320 -3.93 6.49 -28.23
CA GLY A 320 -4.11 6.86 -29.64
C GLY A 320 -5.17 7.93 -29.89
N LEU A 321 -5.89 8.38 -28.87
CA LEU A 321 -6.82 9.50 -28.97
C LEU A 321 -6.07 10.84 -29.10
N ALA A 322 -6.72 11.87 -29.63
CA ALA A 322 -6.11 13.16 -29.94
C ALA A 322 -5.21 13.73 -28.81
N GLY A 323 -3.92 13.90 -29.11
CA GLY A 323 -2.91 14.46 -28.21
C GLY A 323 -2.24 13.46 -27.26
N THR A 324 -2.57 12.16 -27.33
CA THR A 324 -2.13 11.14 -26.35
C THR A 324 -0.91 10.32 -26.75
N CYS A 325 -0.50 10.29 -28.03
CA CYS A 325 0.68 9.52 -28.41
C CYS A 325 1.97 10.21 -27.90
N LYS A 326 2.78 9.50 -27.10
CA LYS A 326 4.05 9.97 -26.53
C LYS A 326 5.20 9.00 -26.86
N PRO A 327 6.43 9.49 -27.11
CA PRO A 327 7.58 8.63 -27.36
C PRO A 327 7.99 7.84 -26.10
N CYS A 328 8.46 6.60 -26.27
CA CYS A 328 8.88 5.75 -25.16
C CYS A 328 10.11 6.30 -24.39
N PRO A 329 10.23 6.05 -23.06
CA PRO A 329 11.36 6.51 -22.25
C PRO A 329 12.73 5.96 -22.69
N THR A 330 13.79 6.73 -22.45
CA THR A 330 15.18 6.31 -22.70
C THR A 330 15.55 5.07 -21.87
N GLY A 331 16.05 4.02 -22.52
CA GLY A 331 16.28 2.70 -21.92
C GLY A 331 15.15 1.70 -22.20
N THR A 332 14.13 2.10 -22.97
CA THR A 332 13.03 1.24 -23.43
C THR A 332 12.82 1.34 -24.95
N TYR A 333 12.06 0.43 -25.53
CA TYR A 333 11.65 0.41 -26.95
C TYR A 333 10.22 -0.12 -27.11
N SER A 334 9.54 0.22 -28.21
CA SER A 334 8.19 -0.30 -28.52
C SER A 334 8.10 -0.73 -29.98
N GLU A 335 7.73 -2.00 -30.23
CA GLU A 335 7.53 -2.51 -31.59
C GLU A 335 6.17 -2.07 -32.20
N GLY A 336 5.29 -1.45 -31.39
CA GLY A 336 3.97 -0.93 -31.79
C GLY A 336 2.87 -1.99 -31.93
N SER A 337 1.79 -1.64 -32.64
CA SER A 337 0.64 -2.49 -33.02
C SER A 337 -0.40 -2.86 -31.94
N VAL A 338 -0.34 -2.26 -30.74
CA VAL A 338 -1.39 -2.38 -29.69
C VAL A 338 -1.55 -1.05 -28.92
N PRO A 339 -2.78 -0.64 -28.55
CA PRO A 339 -2.99 0.49 -27.63
C PRO A 339 -2.53 0.13 -26.21
N GLY A 340 -1.91 1.08 -25.49
CA GLY A 340 -1.48 0.87 -24.11
C GLY A 340 -0.78 2.08 -23.49
N ASP A 341 -0.76 2.15 -22.15
CA ASP A 341 0.10 3.09 -21.41
C ASP A 341 1.57 2.61 -21.44
N LEU A 342 2.42 3.17 -20.58
CA LEU A 342 3.87 2.94 -20.48
C LEU A 342 4.32 1.46 -20.48
N SER A 343 3.44 0.52 -20.12
CA SER A 343 3.69 -0.93 -20.19
C SER A 343 3.93 -1.47 -21.60
N LEU A 344 3.62 -0.71 -22.65
CA LEU A 344 3.99 -1.02 -24.04
C LEU A 344 5.50 -0.82 -24.31
N CYS A 345 6.18 0.02 -23.53
CA CYS A 345 7.60 0.31 -23.69
C CYS A 345 8.46 -0.75 -22.98
N LEU A 346 8.95 -1.73 -23.75
CA LEU A 346 9.76 -2.84 -23.26
C LEU A 346 11.15 -2.38 -22.80
N PRO A 347 11.64 -2.80 -21.63
CA PRO A 347 12.97 -2.40 -21.14
C PRO A 347 14.12 -3.06 -21.91
N CYS A 348 15.25 -2.37 -22.01
CA CYS A 348 16.50 -2.94 -22.51
C CYS A 348 17.07 -4.04 -21.58
N PRO A 349 17.91 -4.96 -22.08
CA PRO A 349 18.42 -6.12 -21.31
C PRO A 349 19.31 -5.83 -20.08
N ASP A 350 19.74 -4.59 -19.88
CA ASP A 350 20.62 -4.15 -18.79
C ASP A 350 20.18 -2.76 -18.35
N ALA A 351 20.12 -2.52 -17.04
CA ALA A 351 19.71 -1.23 -16.46
C ALA A 351 20.67 -0.08 -16.83
N ASN A 352 21.85 -0.39 -17.36
CA ASN A 352 22.84 0.57 -17.85
C ASN A 352 22.77 0.80 -19.36
N HIS A 353 21.76 0.27 -20.06
CA HIS A 353 21.43 0.69 -21.42
C HIS A 353 20.66 2.02 -21.46
N ILE A 354 20.72 2.69 -22.60
CA ILE A 354 19.93 3.86 -23.05
C ILE A 354 19.45 3.60 -24.48
N THR A 355 18.41 4.30 -24.90
CA THR A 355 17.83 4.23 -26.25
C THR A 355 17.58 5.62 -26.82
N PRO A 356 17.54 5.79 -28.15
CA PRO A 356 16.99 7.00 -28.77
C PRO A 356 15.50 7.15 -28.46
N ILE A 357 15.00 8.38 -28.52
CA ILE A 357 13.63 8.77 -28.10
C ILE A 357 12.52 8.00 -28.85
N THR A 358 12.79 7.53 -30.07
CA THR A 358 11.84 6.77 -30.90
C THR A 358 12.31 5.33 -31.13
N ALA A 359 12.88 4.68 -30.11
CA ALA A 359 13.38 3.31 -30.25
C ALA A 359 12.27 2.29 -30.50
N THR A 360 12.42 1.56 -31.60
CA THR A 360 11.42 0.59 -32.10
C THR A 360 11.80 -0.86 -31.82
N ARG A 361 13.07 -1.16 -31.53
CA ARG A 361 13.59 -2.53 -31.37
C ARG A 361 14.74 -2.61 -30.36
N GLN A 362 14.90 -3.77 -29.73
CA GLN A 362 15.97 -4.08 -28.75
C GLN A 362 17.39 -3.76 -29.26
N SER A 363 17.65 -3.87 -30.57
CA SER A 363 18.95 -3.55 -31.18
C SER A 363 19.34 -2.07 -31.14
N GLN A 364 18.47 -1.19 -30.61
CA GLN A 364 18.75 0.23 -30.40
C GLN A 364 19.14 0.56 -28.94
N CYS A 365 19.28 -0.45 -28.09
CA CYS A 365 19.86 -0.35 -26.75
C CYS A 365 21.38 -0.17 -26.82
N LEU A 366 21.91 0.89 -26.21
CA LEU A 366 23.34 1.25 -26.19
C LEU A 366 23.80 1.49 -24.75
N CYS A 367 25.03 1.15 -24.36
CA CYS A 367 25.49 1.37 -22.98
C CYS A 367 25.61 2.88 -22.64
N LYS A 368 25.27 3.23 -21.40
CA LYS A 368 25.50 4.56 -20.81
C LYS A 368 26.99 4.92 -20.84
N LYS A 369 27.29 6.22 -20.95
CA LYS A 369 28.66 6.74 -20.88
C LYS A 369 29.37 6.22 -19.63
N GLY A 370 30.60 5.74 -19.80
CA GLY A 370 31.40 5.11 -18.73
C GLY A 370 31.26 3.59 -18.62
N PHE A 371 30.42 2.97 -19.44
CA PHE A 371 30.28 1.51 -19.55
C PHE A 371 30.61 1.02 -20.97
N VAL A 372 31.13 -0.20 -21.07
CA VAL A 372 31.43 -0.90 -22.34
C VAL A 372 30.54 -2.13 -22.45
N ALA A 373 30.00 -2.38 -23.64
CA ALA A 373 29.16 -3.56 -23.91
C ALA A 373 30.00 -4.85 -23.99
N GLN A 374 29.58 -5.89 -23.27
CA GLN A 374 30.12 -7.25 -23.36
C GLN A 374 28.95 -8.24 -23.49
N GLY A 375 28.45 -8.40 -24.71
CA GLY A 375 27.15 -9.03 -24.98
C GLY A 375 26.00 -8.11 -24.56
N ASP A 376 24.88 -8.69 -24.13
CA ASP A 376 23.70 -7.95 -23.64
C ASP A 376 23.89 -7.23 -22.28
N LYS A 377 25.14 -7.02 -21.84
CA LYS A 377 25.48 -6.44 -20.54
C LYS A 377 26.53 -5.33 -20.64
N CYS A 378 26.37 -4.31 -19.81
CA CYS A 378 27.25 -3.14 -19.75
C CYS A 378 28.17 -3.22 -18.53
N GLN A 379 29.49 -3.23 -18.75
CA GLN A 379 30.49 -3.27 -17.67
C GLN A 379 31.17 -1.91 -17.47
N VAL A 380 31.36 -1.52 -16.21
CA VAL A 380 31.96 -0.22 -15.85
C VAL A 380 33.46 -0.19 -16.14
N ILE A 381 33.93 0.94 -16.67
CA ILE A 381 35.36 1.18 -16.93
C ILE A 381 36.13 1.27 -15.61
N SER A 382 37.33 0.68 -15.54
CA SER A 382 38.18 0.69 -14.35
C SER A 382 39.67 0.85 -14.69
N CYS A 383 40.41 1.44 -13.77
CA CYS A 383 41.84 1.78 -13.88
C CYS A 383 42.74 0.79 -13.13
N ARG A 384 44.07 0.87 -13.36
CA ARG A 384 45.07 0.11 -12.57
C ARG A 384 44.92 0.41 -11.06
N LYS A 385 45.05 -0.58 -10.18
CA LYS A 385 45.01 -0.35 -8.72
C LYS A 385 46.27 0.37 -8.25
N LEU A 386 46.12 1.45 -7.47
CA LEU A 386 47.24 2.21 -6.91
C LEU A 386 47.61 1.73 -5.50
N SER A 387 48.90 1.81 -5.17
CA SER A 387 49.47 1.63 -3.83
C SER A 387 49.92 2.98 -3.23
N PRO A 388 49.95 3.15 -1.90
CA PRO A 388 50.51 4.36 -1.30
C PRO A 388 52.02 4.43 -1.56
N PRO A 389 52.62 5.62 -1.77
CA PRO A 389 54.05 5.75 -2.00
C PRO A 389 54.86 5.58 -0.72
N VAL A 390 56.14 5.25 -0.87
CA VAL A 390 57.09 5.17 0.26
C VAL A 390 57.11 6.51 1.01
N ASN A 391 57.07 6.46 2.34
CA ASN A 391 56.91 7.63 3.22
C ASN A 391 55.62 8.45 3.01
N GLY A 392 54.58 7.88 2.36
CA GLY A 392 53.24 8.46 2.22
C GLY A 392 52.10 7.50 2.52
N TYR A 393 50.86 8.01 2.44
CA TYR A 393 49.63 7.27 2.73
C TYR A 393 48.43 7.84 1.94
N PHE A 394 47.40 7.01 1.74
CA PHE A 394 46.12 7.44 1.17
C PHE A 394 45.20 8.03 2.24
N VAL A 395 44.54 9.15 1.93
CA VAL A 395 43.68 9.89 2.89
C VAL A 395 42.49 9.06 3.40
N LYS A 396 41.97 8.10 2.61
CA LYS A 396 40.88 7.17 3.00
C LYS A 396 41.35 5.72 3.23
N SER A 397 42.64 5.52 3.54
CA SER A 397 43.37 4.23 3.73
C SER A 397 43.38 3.24 2.56
N SER A 398 42.36 3.25 1.71
CA SER A 398 42.22 2.47 0.48
C SER A 398 41.89 3.38 -0.70
N CYS A 399 42.20 2.90 -1.92
CA CYS A 399 41.93 3.58 -3.18
C CYS A 399 41.09 2.66 -4.07
N GLY A 400 39.86 3.07 -4.38
CA GLY A 400 39.01 2.41 -5.37
C GLY A 400 39.48 2.73 -6.79
N ASN A 401 39.22 1.84 -7.76
CA ASN A 401 39.77 1.95 -9.12
C ASN A 401 38.70 1.94 -10.23
N VAL A 402 37.43 2.21 -9.91
CA VAL A 402 36.37 2.43 -10.91
C VAL A 402 36.47 3.83 -11.53
N LEU A 403 35.81 4.04 -12.68
CA LEU A 403 35.68 5.35 -13.33
C LEU A 403 35.26 6.45 -12.34
N ASN A 404 35.87 7.63 -12.46
CA ASN A 404 35.70 8.79 -11.58
C ASN A 404 36.13 8.59 -10.10
N ALA A 405 36.72 7.45 -9.73
CA ALA A 405 37.32 7.30 -8.40
C ALA A 405 38.46 8.31 -8.21
N ALA A 406 38.46 9.00 -7.06
CA ALA A 406 39.44 10.01 -6.70
C ALA A 406 40.28 9.53 -5.50
N CYS A 407 41.60 9.46 -5.67
CA CYS A 407 42.53 9.00 -4.64
C CYS A 407 43.52 10.10 -4.24
N GLY A 408 43.37 10.61 -3.02
CA GLY A 408 44.23 11.64 -2.43
C GLY A 408 45.41 11.05 -1.66
N VAL A 409 46.60 11.60 -1.88
CA VAL A 409 47.88 11.16 -1.30
C VAL A 409 48.45 12.23 -0.36
N ARG A 410 49.00 11.81 0.78
CA ARG A 410 49.77 12.68 1.70
C ARG A 410 51.07 12.01 2.14
N CYS A 411 52.07 12.84 2.45
CA CYS A 411 53.36 12.39 2.98
C CYS A 411 53.38 12.45 4.51
N HIS A 412 54.24 11.64 5.12
CA HIS A 412 54.53 11.70 6.54
C HIS A 412 55.36 12.95 6.89
N VAL A 413 55.43 13.29 8.17
CA VAL A 413 56.21 14.43 8.68
C VAL A 413 57.68 14.30 8.30
N GLY A 414 58.36 15.41 7.98
CA GLY A 414 59.73 15.43 7.44
C GLY A 414 59.82 15.31 5.91
N TYR A 415 58.77 14.86 5.22
CA TYR A 415 58.74 14.73 3.76
C TYR A 415 57.87 15.81 3.08
N ARG A 416 58.09 16.04 1.79
CA ARG A 416 57.24 16.86 0.90
C ARG A 416 56.77 16.01 -0.28
N LEU A 417 55.58 16.31 -0.78
CA LEU A 417 55.04 15.64 -1.96
C LEU A 417 55.70 16.17 -3.24
N SER A 418 56.07 15.26 -4.12
CA SER A 418 56.35 15.46 -5.54
C SER A 418 55.29 14.69 -6.36
N GLY A 419 54.97 15.14 -7.57
CA GLY A 419 53.85 14.59 -8.36
C GLY A 419 52.47 15.02 -7.84
N SER A 420 51.42 14.32 -8.28
CA SER A 420 50.02 14.77 -8.10
C SER A 420 49.40 14.35 -6.76
N SER A 421 48.85 15.32 -6.01
CA SER A 421 48.24 15.10 -4.69
C SER A 421 46.87 14.41 -4.71
N ILE A 422 46.18 14.46 -5.86
CA ILE A 422 44.94 13.72 -6.14
C ILE A 422 45.08 13.14 -7.55
N ARG A 423 44.76 11.85 -7.70
CA ARG A 423 44.59 11.20 -9.00
C ARG A 423 43.13 10.82 -9.21
N LEU A 424 42.62 10.96 -10.44
CA LEU A 424 41.25 10.60 -10.84
C LEU A 424 41.28 9.49 -11.91
N CYS A 425 40.46 8.45 -11.79
CA CYS A 425 40.32 7.44 -12.83
C CYS A 425 39.48 7.97 -14.01
N GLN A 426 40.04 7.99 -15.22
CA GLN A 426 39.49 8.63 -16.41
C GLN A 426 38.78 7.63 -17.34
N GLU A 427 38.00 8.15 -18.30
CA GLU A 427 37.20 7.36 -19.27
C GLU A 427 38.02 6.39 -20.14
N ASN A 428 39.34 6.58 -20.24
CA ASN A 428 40.26 5.70 -20.96
C ASN A 428 40.89 4.58 -20.10
N GLY A 429 40.46 4.41 -18.84
CA GLY A 429 41.03 3.41 -17.92
C GLY A 429 42.41 3.80 -17.34
N THR A 430 42.84 5.06 -17.49
CA THR A 430 44.09 5.58 -16.92
C THR A 430 43.82 6.60 -15.80
N TRP A 431 44.84 6.87 -14.98
CA TRP A 431 44.74 7.87 -13.92
C TRP A 431 45.24 9.23 -14.39
N SER A 432 44.52 10.31 -14.08
CA SER A 432 44.99 11.68 -14.32
C SER A 432 46.25 12.02 -13.50
N GLY A 433 47.08 12.93 -14.02
CA GLY A 433 48.26 13.47 -13.32
C GLY A 433 49.52 12.60 -13.39
N GLU A 434 50.43 12.86 -12.46
CA GLU A 434 51.74 12.20 -12.33
C GLU A 434 51.75 11.28 -11.10
N ASP A 435 52.59 10.24 -11.10
CA ASP A 435 52.75 9.37 -9.92
C ASP A 435 53.42 10.15 -8.77
N ALA A 436 52.93 9.92 -7.55
CA ALA A 436 53.24 10.75 -6.39
C ALA A 436 54.37 10.14 -5.55
N GLU A 437 55.35 10.95 -5.16
CA GLU A 437 56.50 10.54 -4.36
C GLU A 437 56.70 11.45 -3.15
N CYS A 438 57.12 10.90 -2.01
CA CYS A 438 57.39 11.66 -0.79
C CYS A 438 58.90 11.83 -0.59
N VAL A 439 59.44 12.90 -1.16
CA VAL A 439 60.87 13.25 -1.08
C VAL A 439 61.20 13.99 0.22
N VAL A 440 62.41 13.79 0.76
CA VAL A 440 62.82 14.38 2.04
C VAL A 440 62.91 15.92 1.94
N LYS A 441 62.69 16.61 3.07
CA LYS A 441 62.90 18.06 3.20
C LYS A 441 64.34 18.38 3.56
N THR A 442 64.83 19.49 3.02
CA THR A 442 66.10 20.14 3.39
C THR A 442 65.84 21.57 3.88
N CYS A 443 66.82 22.16 4.57
CA CYS A 443 66.87 23.58 4.91
C CYS A 443 67.81 24.33 3.96
N SER A 444 67.55 25.62 3.72
CA SER A 444 68.44 26.48 2.94
C SER A 444 69.74 26.81 3.71
N PRO A 445 70.91 26.98 3.04
CA PRO A 445 72.17 27.26 3.71
C PRO A 445 72.14 28.51 4.63
N PRO A 446 72.56 28.41 5.91
CA PRO A 446 72.75 29.58 6.75
C PRO A 446 73.91 30.46 6.23
N PRO A 447 73.77 31.80 6.21
CA PRO A 447 74.89 32.68 5.87
C PRO A 447 75.90 32.76 7.02
N THR A 448 77.18 32.64 6.69
CA THR A 448 78.31 32.82 7.62
C THR A 448 78.33 34.26 8.18
N PRO A 449 78.58 34.46 9.49
CA PRO A 449 78.71 35.79 10.07
C PRO A 449 80.03 36.45 9.64
N LEU A 450 80.00 37.75 9.37
CA LEU A 450 81.23 38.52 9.10
C LEU A 450 82.06 38.61 10.40
N ASN A 451 83.38 38.41 10.30
CA ASN A 451 84.34 38.31 11.41
C ASN A 451 83.97 37.17 12.40
N GLY A 452 83.60 36.01 11.86
CA GLY A 452 83.21 34.82 12.61
C GLY A 452 83.10 33.58 11.71
N ASP A 453 82.92 32.41 12.33
CA ASP A 453 83.03 31.10 11.67
C ASP A 453 81.79 30.21 11.94
N MET A 454 81.54 29.23 11.05
CA MET A 454 80.39 28.33 11.08
C MET A 454 80.76 26.90 10.66
N ASN A 455 80.36 25.90 11.47
CA ASN A 455 80.59 24.48 11.19
C ASN A 455 79.29 23.67 11.40
N CYS A 456 78.95 22.76 10.49
CA CYS A 456 77.67 22.03 10.45
C CYS A 456 77.86 20.50 10.43
N SER A 457 76.90 19.76 10.99
CA SER A 457 77.00 18.29 11.19
C SER A 457 76.78 17.44 9.94
N SER A 458 76.18 18.00 8.89
CA SER A 458 75.93 17.33 7.60
C SER A 458 75.99 18.35 6.45
N PRO A 459 76.61 18.02 5.30
CA PRO A 459 76.72 18.94 4.16
C PRO A 459 75.38 19.11 3.40
N ASP A 460 74.50 18.11 3.43
CA ASP A 460 73.27 18.09 2.62
C ASP A 460 72.09 18.86 3.26
N LEU A 461 72.28 19.39 4.47
CA LEU A 461 71.32 20.23 5.21
C LEU A 461 69.89 19.63 5.32
N VAL A 462 69.82 18.31 5.45
CA VAL A 462 68.58 17.57 5.75
C VAL A 462 68.03 17.95 7.13
N VAL A 463 66.77 17.59 7.38
CA VAL A 463 66.15 17.69 8.71
C VAL A 463 67.06 17.09 9.79
N ASP A 464 67.10 17.74 10.95
CA ASP A 464 67.95 17.45 12.12
C ASP A 464 69.46 17.70 11.95
N THR A 465 69.89 18.35 10.85
CA THR A 465 71.26 18.92 10.75
C THR A 465 71.45 20.07 11.77
N GLU A 466 72.61 20.13 12.44
CA GLU A 466 72.98 21.22 13.36
C GLU A 466 74.15 22.05 12.81
N CYS A 467 74.11 23.37 13.00
CA CYS A 467 75.20 24.30 12.67
C CYS A 467 75.59 25.14 13.89
N LYS A 468 76.89 25.24 14.18
CA LYS A 468 77.51 25.95 15.32
C LYS A 468 78.29 27.17 14.83
N PHE A 469 78.23 28.27 15.57
CA PHE A 469 78.72 29.59 15.18
C PHE A 469 79.67 30.20 16.21
N SER A 470 80.71 30.91 15.76
CA SER A 470 81.65 31.66 16.60
C SER A 470 81.93 33.07 16.04
N CYS A 471 82.65 33.90 16.81
CA CYS A 471 83.07 35.25 16.42
C CYS A 471 84.53 35.48 16.81
N GLU A 472 85.22 36.31 16.03
CA GLU A 472 86.62 36.70 16.26
C GLU A 472 86.80 37.64 17.45
N GLN A 473 88.03 37.72 17.95
CA GLN A 473 88.37 38.47 19.16
C GLN A 473 88.07 39.98 18.99
N GLY A 474 87.53 40.61 20.04
CA GLY A 474 87.10 42.01 20.03
C GLY A 474 85.67 42.26 19.54
N HIS A 475 84.98 41.27 19.00
CA HIS A 475 83.58 41.38 18.57
C HIS A 475 82.63 40.58 19.47
N LEU A 476 81.47 41.14 19.81
CA LEU A 476 80.43 40.45 20.57
C LEU A 476 79.52 39.63 19.64
N LEU A 477 79.41 38.32 19.91
CA LEU A 477 78.46 37.43 19.22
C LEU A 477 77.02 37.72 19.68
N VAL A 478 76.17 38.16 18.74
CA VAL A 478 74.75 38.42 18.95
C VAL A 478 73.93 37.47 18.08
N GLY A 479 73.32 36.46 18.69
CA GLY A 479 72.50 35.42 18.03
C GLY A 479 72.63 34.05 18.71
N SER A 480 72.03 33.01 18.14
CA SER A 480 72.10 31.64 18.68
C SER A 480 73.41 30.93 18.29
N ARG A 481 74.17 30.48 19.30
CA ARG A 481 75.47 29.79 19.11
C ARG A 481 75.37 28.47 18.34
N THR A 482 74.23 27.78 18.44
CA THR A 482 73.86 26.61 17.63
C THR A 482 72.50 26.87 16.99
N ARG A 483 72.25 26.33 15.81
CA ARG A 483 70.95 26.33 15.12
C ARG A 483 70.74 24.98 14.43
N SER A 484 69.52 24.45 14.44
CA SER A 484 69.20 23.11 13.96
C SER A 484 68.03 23.12 12.95
N CYS A 485 68.07 22.26 11.93
CA CYS A 485 67.12 22.23 10.82
C CYS A 485 65.84 21.47 11.18
N LEU A 486 64.74 22.19 11.45
CA LEU A 486 63.48 21.58 11.87
C LEU A 486 62.72 20.89 10.70
N PRO A 487 61.84 19.90 10.97
CA PRO A 487 60.98 19.22 9.96
C PRO A 487 60.06 20.10 9.10
N VAL A 488 60.03 21.41 9.37
CA VAL A 488 59.32 22.47 8.63
C VAL A 488 60.20 23.19 7.59
N SER A 489 61.39 22.65 7.25
CA SER A 489 62.39 23.27 6.35
C SER A 489 62.86 24.66 6.83
N ARG A 490 63.02 24.84 8.14
CA ARG A 490 63.54 26.09 8.73
C ARG A 490 64.52 25.81 9.86
N TRP A 491 65.59 26.58 9.88
CA TRP A 491 66.49 26.68 11.03
C TRP A 491 65.80 27.36 12.21
N ASP A 492 65.91 26.75 13.38
CA ASP A 492 65.53 27.38 14.65
C ASP A 492 66.51 28.53 15.03
N GLY A 493 66.35 29.09 16.24
CA GLY A 493 67.30 30.06 16.78
C GLY A 493 67.40 31.42 16.05
N LEU A 494 68.16 32.33 16.63
CA LEU A 494 68.36 33.69 16.13
C LEU A 494 69.62 33.78 15.26
N LYS A 495 69.56 34.54 14.15
CA LYS A 495 70.71 34.78 13.26
C LYS A 495 71.88 35.42 14.04
N THR A 496 73.08 34.87 13.86
CA THR A 496 74.34 35.31 14.46
C THR A 496 74.99 36.46 13.69
N ILE A 497 75.50 37.46 14.43
CA ILE A 497 76.25 38.62 13.93
C ILE A 497 77.28 39.06 14.99
N CYS A 498 78.51 39.35 14.58
CA CYS A 498 79.60 39.84 15.44
C CYS A 498 79.63 41.39 15.43
N LYS A 499 79.66 42.08 16.59
CA LYS A 499 79.53 43.57 16.66
C LYS A 499 80.36 44.29 17.77
N PRO A 500 80.75 45.57 17.57
CA PRO A 500 81.38 46.44 18.58
C PRO A 500 80.39 47.24 19.46
N LEU A 501 80.89 47.80 20.57
CA LEU A 501 80.12 48.24 21.75
C LEU A 501 79.81 49.77 21.81
N HIS A 502 78.59 50.17 22.19
CA HIS A 502 78.13 51.59 22.38
C HIS A 502 76.93 51.65 23.37
N CYS A 503 76.61 52.83 23.94
CA CYS A 503 75.31 53.07 24.61
C CYS A 503 74.18 53.16 23.55
N PRO A 504 73.05 52.44 23.68
CA PRO A 504 71.96 52.49 22.71
C PRO A 504 71.13 53.79 22.86
N PRO A 505 70.50 54.31 21.78
CA PRO A 505 69.50 55.38 21.91
C PRO A 505 68.33 54.94 22.81
N LEU A 506 67.70 55.90 23.49
CA LEU A 506 66.46 55.67 24.22
C LEU A 506 65.31 55.43 23.21
N PRO A 507 64.43 54.44 23.42
CA PRO A 507 63.32 54.18 22.52
C PRO A 507 62.37 55.40 22.49
N LYS A 508 61.91 55.76 21.29
CA LYS A 508 60.93 56.84 21.08
C LYS A 508 59.66 56.56 21.90
N LEU A 509 59.26 57.53 22.71
CA LEU A 509 58.09 57.42 23.58
C LEU A 509 56.83 57.82 22.81
N ASN A 510 55.86 56.89 22.68
CA ASN A 510 54.56 57.23 22.10
C ASN A 510 53.79 58.15 23.05
N HIS A 511 53.17 59.19 22.49
CA HIS A 511 52.45 60.26 23.22
C HIS A 511 53.30 60.98 24.29
N GLY A 512 54.62 61.05 24.09
CA GLY A 512 55.52 61.81 24.97
C GLY A 512 56.75 62.37 24.25
N LEU A 513 57.38 63.34 24.89
CA LEU A 513 58.51 64.11 24.35
C LEU A 513 59.77 63.80 25.15
N ILE A 514 60.90 63.61 24.46
CA ILE A 514 62.22 63.40 25.05
C ILE A 514 63.15 64.51 24.56
N THR A 515 63.84 65.19 25.47
CA THR A 515 64.74 66.31 25.17
C THR A 515 66.13 66.12 25.82
N PRO A 516 67.24 66.40 25.11
CA PRO A 516 67.35 66.71 23.67
C PRO A 516 66.94 65.53 22.77
N GLY A 517 66.48 65.81 21.55
CA GLY A 517 65.95 64.79 20.64
C GLY A 517 66.96 63.72 20.21
N GLU A 518 68.25 64.07 20.15
CA GLU A 518 69.34 63.15 19.79
C GLU A 518 69.41 61.90 20.67
N CYS A 519 69.00 62.02 21.94
CA CYS A 519 68.86 60.90 22.87
C CYS A 519 68.05 59.72 22.32
N THR A 520 67.20 59.96 21.31
CA THR A 520 66.34 58.94 20.69
C THR A 520 66.77 58.50 19.28
N THR A 521 67.67 59.23 18.63
CA THR A 521 68.03 58.99 17.21
C THR A 521 69.43 58.43 17.04
N THR A 522 70.39 58.80 17.89
CA THR A 522 71.80 58.36 17.78
C THR A 522 72.26 57.59 19.02
N LYS A 523 73.19 56.66 18.83
CA LYS A 523 73.87 55.94 19.92
C LYS A 523 74.63 56.95 20.79
N GLN A 524 74.21 57.09 22.03
CA GLN A 524 74.73 58.14 22.90
C GLN A 524 76.11 57.82 23.47
N LEU A 525 76.91 58.87 23.65
CA LEU A 525 78.22 58.80 24.28
C LEU A 525 78.07 58.64 25.81
N TYR A 526 79.13 58.14 26.44
CA TYR A 526 79.18 57.95 27.89
C TYR A 526 79.07 59.29 28.61
N GLY A 527 78.05 59.46 29.46
CA GLY A 527 77.80 60.67 30.23
C GLY A 527 76.55 61.48 29.85
N THR A 528 75.92 61.25 28.68
CA THR A 528 74.74 62.04 28.23
C THR A 528 73.56 61.94 29.21
N GLN A 529 72.85 63.05 29.43
CA GLN A 529 71.60 63.14 30.21
C GLN A 529 70.41 63.58 29.35
N CYS A 530 69.23 62.98 29.56
CA CYS A 530 68.00 63.20 28.80
C CYS A 530 66.79 63.38 29.74
N ASN A 531 65.80 64.19 29.34
CA ASN A 531 64.59 64.55 30.09
C ASN A 531 63.31 64.11 29.35
N VAL A 532 62.21 63.84 30.06
CA VAL A 532 61.00 63.16 29.50
C VAL A 532 59.68 63.74 30.03
N SER A 533 58.72 63.98 29.13
CA SER A 533 57.34 64.39 29.42
C SER A 533 56.30 63.65 28.56
N CYS A 534 54.99 63.83 28.84
CA CYS A 534 53.87 63.28 28.06
C CYS A 534 53.01 64.40 27.45
N LEU A 535 52.19 64.06 26.45
CA LEU A 535 51.19 64.94 25.84
C LEU A 535 49.89 64.98 26.67
N ASP A 536 49.07 66.01 26.44
CA ASP A 536 47.76 66.15 27.08
C ASP A 536 46.87 64.92 26.85
N GLY A 537 46.14 64.50 27.90
CA GLY A 537 45.40 63.23 27.94
C GLY A 537 46.20 62.02 28.45
N PHE A 538 47.53 62.13 28.61
CA PHE A 538 48.37 61.01 29.07
C PHE A 538 49.23 61.34 30.29
N ALA A 539 49.16 60.50 31.33
CA ALA A 539 49.93 60.65 32.56
C ALA A 539 51.30 59.95 32.48
N LEU A 540 52.38 60.60 32.94
CA LEU A 540 53.73 60.02 32.95
C LEU A 540 53.92 59.07 34.14
N ARG A 541 54.14 57.77 33.86
CA ARG A 541 54.62 56.79 34.83
C ARG A 541 56.08 56.45 34.54
N GLY A 542 57.01 57.00 35.33
CA GLY A 542 58.46 56.75 35.24
C GLY A 542 59.30 57.96 35.71
N PRO A 543 60.63 57.81 35.87
CA PRO A 543 61.49 58.92 36.29
C PRO A 543 61.69 59.93 35.16
N ARG A 544 61.53 61.23 35.44
CA ARG A 544 61.62 62.30 34.44
C ARG A 544 62.97 62.42 33.73
N THR A 545 64.07 61.90 34.29
CA THR A 545 65.43 62.01 33.72
C THR A 545 66.19 60.67 33.64
N ARG A 546 67.12 60.57 32.68
CA ARG A 546 67.97 59.40 32.39
C ARG A 546 69.41 59.82 32.06
N ASN A 547 70.42 59.05 32.48
CA ASN A 547 71.85 59.33 32.22
C ASN A 547 72.58 58.06 31.72
N CYS A 548 73.44 58.13 30.70
CA CYS A 548 74.21 56.96 30.19
C CYS A 548 75.50 56.74 31.01
N GLY A 549 75.68 55.55 31.59
CA GLY A 549 76.90 55.14 32.29
C GLY A 549 76.90 53.64 32.69
N GLY A 550 78.07 53.01 32.64
CA GLY A 550 78.30 51.63 33.10
C GLY A 550 79.25 50.82 32.20
N LYS A 551 79.83 49.74 32.73
CA LYS A 551 80.87 48.90 32.06
C LYS A 551 80.46 48.25 30.73
N ALA A 552 79.20 48.36 30.32
CA ALA A 552 78.66 47.82 29.06
C ALA A 552 77.78 48.82 28.27
N GLY A 553 77.82 50.13 28.59
CA GLY A 553 77.01 51.14 27.90
C GLY A 553 75.51 51.09 28.24
N THR A 554 75.17 51.37 29.50
CA THR A 554 73.80 51.26 30.04
C THR A 554 73.22 52.60 30.48
N TRP A 555 71.90 52.78 30.42
CA TRP A 555 71.21 53.93 31.01
C TRP A 555 70.90 53.72 32.50
N SER A 556 70.92 54.81 33.26
CA SER A 556 70.53 54.84 34.68
C SER A 556 69.07 54.44 34.88
N GLY A 557 68.79 53.81 36.02
CA GLY A 557 67.45 53.32 36.35
C GLY A 557 66.93 52.25 35.38
N ARG A 558 67.78 51.34 34.89
CA ARG A 558 67.47 50.32 33.86
C ARG A 558 66.15 49.56 34.05
N ASN A 559 65.76 49.30 35.31
CA ASN A 559 64.54 48.54 35.65
C ASN A 559 63.27 49.41 35.75
N SER A 560 63.42 50.74 35.69
CA SER A 560 62.30 51.68 35.54
C SER A 560 62.06 51.96 34.06
N ILE A 561 60.81 52.13 33.66
CA ILE A 561 60.38 52.44 32.29
C ILE A 561 59.56 53.74 32.34
N ASN A 562 59.76 54.63 31.36
CA ASN A 562 58.88 55.78 31.16
C ASN A 562 57.74 55.33 30.24
N LYS A 563 56.50 55.40 30.73
CA LYS A 563 55.30 55.15 29.93
C LYS A 563 54.29 56.27 30.15
N CYS A 564 53.83 56.88 29.06
CA CYS A 564 52.62 57.70 29.05
C CYS A 564 51.42 56.74 29.09
N VAL A 565 50.52 56.88 30.06
CA VAL A 565 49.30 56.07 30.18
C VAL A 565 48.06 56.92 29.95
N ASP A 566 47.13 56.39 29.17
CA ASP A 566 45.89 57.07 28.82
C ASP A 566 44.94 57.13 30.03
N VAL A 567 44.21 58.24 30.16
CA VAL A 567 43.18 58.45 31.19
C VAL A 567 41.83 58.89 30.62
N THR A 568 41.68 58.87 29.29
CA THR A 568 40.46 59.24 28.56
C THR A 568 39.68 57.98 28.14
N PRO A 569 38.33 57.95 28.25
CA PRO A 569 37.52 56.80 27.84
C PRO A 569 37.18 56.80 26.33
N PRO A 570 37.02 55.62 25.72
CA PRO A 570 36.75 55.48 24.29
C PRO A 570 35.33 55.91 23.91
N VAL A 571 35.15 56.43 22.69
CA VAL A 571 33.85 56.84 22.14
C VAL A 571 33.16 55.66 21.45
N LEU A 572 31.90 55.41 21.80
CA LEU A 572 31.06 54.32 21.28
C LEU A 572 29.80 54.91 20.61
N LYS A 573 29.48 54.48 19.37
CA LYS A 573 28.21 54.84 18.69
C LYS A 573 27.30 53.61 18.64
N CYS A 574 26.05 53.77 19.07
CA CYS A 574 25.12 52.66 19.31
C CYS A 574 24.17 52.41 18.12
N PRO A 575 23.61 51.19 17.97
CA PRO A 575 22.44 50.94 17.13
C PRO A 575 21.19 51.62 17.72
N SER A 576 20.17 51.83 16.89
CA SER A 576 18.81 52.17 17.33
C SER A 576 18.08 50.93 17.85
N ASP A 577 16.99 51.13 18.59
CA ASP A 577 16.04 50.07 18.92
C ASP A 577 15.40 49.47 17.65
N ILE A 578 15.06 48.18 17.68
CA ILE A 578 14.54 47.42 16.54
C ILE A 578 13.21 46.78 16.92
N THR A 579 12.17 47.00 16.10
CA THR A 579 10.88 46.28 16.19
C THR A 579 10.68 45.46 14.93
N ILE A 580 10.31 44.18 15.08
CA ILE A 580 10.12 43.21 14.00
C ILE A 580 9.03 42.21 14.37
N SER A 581 8.40 41.55 13.40
CA SER A 581 7.55 40.38 13.65
C SER A 581 8.39 39.10 13.82
N ASN A 582 7.77 38.03 14.31
CA ASN A 582 8.24 36.65 14.16
C ASN A 582 8.49 36.24 12.70
N ASP A 583 9.32 35.19 12.54
CA ASP A 583 9.51 34.43 11.31
C ASP A 583 8.31 33.46 11.14
N LEU A 584 7.80 33.29 9.92
CA LEU A 584 6.55 32.55 9.62
C LEU A 584 6.41 31.19 10.35
N ASN A 585 5.30 31.00 11.07
CA ASN A 585 4.96 29.81 11.86
C ASN A 585 6.00 29.39 12.93
N GLU A 586 6.91 30.26 13.36
CA GLU A 586 7.95 29.96 14.36
C GLU A 586 7.99 30.98 15.53
N ASP A 587 8.45 30.55 16.71
CA ASP A 587 8.35 31.29 17.98
C ASP A 587 9.46 32.36 18.20
N TYR A 588 10.04 32.87 17.11
CA TYR A 588 11.16 33.82 17.10
C TYR A 588 11.25 34.62 15.80
N ALA A 589 11.99 35.73 15.83
CA ALA A 589 12.46 36.46 14.65
C ALA A 589 13.98 36.29 14.45
N THR A 590 14.45 36.25 13.21
CA THR A 590 15.90 36.24 12.89
C THR A 590 16.42 37.67 12.70
N VAL A 591 16.98 38.27 13.76
CA VAL A 591 17.31 39.70 13.80
C VAL A 591 18.80 39.98 13.58
N SER A 592 19.12 40.87 12.64
CA SER A 592 20.48 41.37 12.39
C SER A 592 20.59 42.88 12.67
N TRP A 593 21.64 43.29 13.40
CA TRP A 593 21.97 44.69 13.65
C TRP A 593 23.43 44.98 13.33
N THR A 594 23.78 46.26 13.16
CA THR A 594 25.17 46.69 13.00
C THR A 594 25.90 46.61 14.34
N VAL A 595 27.02 45.90 14.40
CA VAL A 595 27.86 45.86 15.62
C VAL A 595 28.46 47.26 15.83
N PRO A 596 28.32 47.88 17.01
CA PRO A 596 28.75 49.26 17.23
C PRO A 596 30.28 49.38 17.18
N ASN A 597 30.77 50.39 16.47
CA ASN A 597 32.21 50.67 16.36
C ASN A 597 32.66 51.61 17.50
N SER A 598 33.87 51.40 18.02
CA SER A 598 34.44 52.19 19.12
C SER A 598 35.81 52.78 18.74
N THR A 599 35.95 54.10 18.91
CA THR A 599 37.13 54.88 18.50
C THR A 599 37.75 55.56 19.71
N ASP A 600 39.08 55.57 19.78
CA ASP A 600 39.85 55.95 20.97
C ASP A 600 41.05 56.83 20.62
N ASN A 601 41.44 57.77 21.49
CA ASN A 601 42.54 58.71 21.23
C ASN A 601 43.94 58.09 21.42
N SER A 602 44.05 56.92 22.07
CA SER A 602 45.28 56.13 22.11
C SER A 602 45.74 55.59 20.75
N GLY A 603 44.87 55.63 19.73
CA GLY A 603 45.12 55.04 18.41
C GLY A 603 45.13 53.50 18.39
N HIS A 604 44.85 52.85 19.51
CA HIS A 604 44.70 51.39 19.59
C HIS A 604 43.22 50.98 19.51
N ALA A 605 42.96 49.80 18.94
CA ALA A 605 41.61 49.26 18.88
C ALA A 605 41.10 48.90 20.29
N SER A 606 39.95 49.46 20.67
CA SER A 606 39.29 49.18 21.95
C SER A 606 38.55 47.84 21.90
N SER A 607 38.48 47.15 23.04
CA SER A 607 37.87 45.81 23.14
C SER A 607 36.37 45.91 23.42
N LEU A 608 35.56 45.47 22.45
CA LEU A 608 34.11 45.46 22.52
C LEU A 608 33.57 44.12 23.07
N ARG A 609 32.59 44.19 23.97
CA ARG A 609 31.86 43.03 24.53
C ARG A 609 30.36 43.31 24.60
N SER A 610 29.53 42.26 24.56
CA SER A 610 28.08 42.36 24.75
C SER A 610 27.60 41.58 26.00
N GLU A 611 26.57 42.12 26.65
CA GLU A 611 25.79 41.56 27.75
C GLU A 611 24.31 41.52 27.30
N PRO A 612 23.70 40.33 27.06
CA PRO A 612 24.34 39.01 26.96
C PRO A 612 25.35 38.94 25.81
N SER A 613 26.27 37.97 25.85
CA SER A 613 27.32 37.86 24.83
C SER A 613 26.79 37.24 23.54
N VAL A 614 26.44 38.13 22.59
CA VAL A 614 25.78 37.82 21.32
C VAL A 614 26.48 38.45 20.12
N LEU A 615 26.32 37.81 18.97
CA LEU A 615 26.72 38.27 17.63
C LEU A 615 25.48 38.24 16.72
N PRO A 616 25.24 39.27 15.89
CA PRO A 616 24.19 39.23 14.87
C PRO A 616 24.65 38.42 13.62
N PRO A 617 23.71 37.80 12.87
CA PRO A 617 22.29 37.66 13.17
C PRO A 617 22.00 36.71 14.34
N LEU A 618 20.91 36.95 15.08
CA LEU A 618 20.47 36.16 16.23
C LEU A 618 18.98 35.86 16.15
N LYS A 619 18.59 34.61 16.44
CA LYS A 619 17.18 34.24 16.64
C LYS A 619 16.71 34.67 18.03
N ILE A 620 15.72 35.56 18.08
CA ILE A 620 15.19 36.17 19.30
C ILE A 620 13.71 35.82 19.40
N LYS A 621 13.30 35.22 20.54
CA LYS A 621 11.90 34.86 20.81
C LYS A 621 10.98 36.09 20.91
N VAL A 622 9.70 35.90 20.66
CA VAL A 622 8.65 36.94 20.85
C VAL A 622 8.76 37.57 22.25
N GLY A 623 8.73 38.91 22.32
CA GLY A 623 9.00 39.68 23.54
C GLY A 623 10.10 40.75 23.37
N ILE A 624 10.59 41.30 24.49
CA ILE A 624 11.59 42.38 24.51
C ILE A 624 12.94 41.84 25.01
N THR A 625 13.99 41.99 24.19
CA THR A 625 15.37 41.62 24.52
C THR A 625 16.27 42.86 24.51
N THR A 626 16.86 43.19 25.65
CA THR A 626 17.83 44.30 25.79
C THR A 626 19.25 43.79 25.55
N ILE A 627 20.00 44.46 24.66
CA ILE A 627 21.41 44.16 24.38
C ILE A 627 22.27 45.34 24.79
N LYS A 628 23.26 45.10 25.66
CA LYS A 628 24.17 46.11 26.19
C LYS A 628 25.59 45.85 25.70
N TYR A 629 26.16 46.79 24.97
CA TYR A 629 27.57 46.78 24.56
C TYR A 629 28.45 47.56 25.55
N THR A 630 29.66 47.05 25.78
CA THR A 630 30.72 47.69 26.57
C THR A 630 32.00 47.72 25.76
N ALA A 631 32.54 48.90 25.49
CA ALA A 631 33.89 49.09 24.98
C ALA A 631 34.85 49.33 26.15
N THR A 632 36.00 48.65 26.16
CA THR A 632 37.08 48.85 27.14
C THR A 632 38.40 49.07 26.40
N ASP A 633 39.09 50.17 26.68
CA ASP A 633 40.37 50.50 26.04
C ASP A 633 41.57 49.68 26.59
N ALA A 634 42.78 49.99 26.10
CA ALA A 634 44.03 49.35 26.55
C ALA A 634 44.52 49.79 27.95
N SER A 635 43.93 50.84 28.53
CA SER A 635 44.21 51.38 29.86
C SER A 635 43.17 50.97 30.92
N LYS A 636 42.08 50.31 30.49
CA LYS A 636 40.89 49.85 31.23
C LYS A 636 39.79 50.89 31.47
N ASN A 637 39.80 52.04 30.80
CA ASN A 637 38.63 52.94 30.83
C ASN A 637 37.49 52.32 29.99
N LYS A 638 36.24 52.64 30.33
CA LYS A 638 35.05 51.97 29.77
C LYS A 638 34.00 52.94 29.28
N ALA A 639 33.37 52.60 28.16
CA ALA A 639 32.12 53.19 27.70
C ALA A 639 31.07 52.09 27.52
N GLN A 640 29.80 52.38 27.80
CA GLN A 640 28.68 51.44 27.70
C GLN A 640 27.52 52.07 26.93
N CYS A 641 26.76 51.23 26.22
CA CYS A 641 25.49 51.63 25.60
C CYS A 641 24.56 50.43 25.48
N ASN A 642 23.25 50.68 25.46
CA ASN A 642 22.20 49.67 25.37
C ASN A 642 21.17 50.06 24.31
N PHE A 643 20.61 49.05 23.66
CA PHE A 643 19.43 49.16 22.79
C PHE A 643 18.54 47.93 22.99
N THR A 644 17.32 47.99 22.51
CA THR A 644 16.30 46.95 22.67
C THR A 644 15.86 46.39 21.33
N ILE A 645 15.51 45.11 21.33
CA ILE A 645 14.88 44.42 20.21
C ILE A 645 13.52 43.92 20.70
N LYS A 646 12.44 44.42 20.09
CA LYS A 646 11.07 43.98 20.33
C LYS A 646 10.64 43.07 19.17
N VAL A 647 10.38 41.81 19.49
CA VAL A 647 9.71 40.88 18.58
C VAL A 647 8.23 40.86 18.95
N GLU A 648 7.37 41.20 18.00
CA GLU A 648 5.91 41.22 18.11
C GLU A 648 5.32 40.01 17.39
N ASP A 649 4.23 39.44 17.89
CA ASP A 649 3.44 38.52 17.08
C ASP A 649 2.47 39.26 16.16
N ARG A 650 2.18 38.67 14.99
CA ARG A 650 1.26 39.17 13.97
C ARG A 650 0.50 38.06 13.24
N GLU A 651 0.68 36.80 13.63
CA GLU A 651 -0.12 35.68 13.12
C GLU A 651 -1.34 35.46 14.03
N PRO A 652 -2.52 35.12 13.48
CA PRO A 652 -3.69 34.76 14.28
C PRO A 652 -3.64 33.28 14.71
N PRO A 653 -4.24 32.91 15.86
CA PRO A 653 -4.27 31.52 16.31
C PRO A 653 -4.88 30.53 15.30
N GLU A 654 -4.28 29.35 15.16
CA GLU A 654 -4.76 28.28 14.29
C GLU A 654 -5.82 27.41 14.99
N VAL A 655 -6.88 27.04 14.26
CA VAL A 655 -7.99 26.22 14.77
C VAL A 655 -7.91 24.80 14.23
N ASP A 656 -7.67 23.82 15.11
CA ASP A 656 -7.55 22.41 14.75
C ASP A 656 -8.87 21.86 14.17
N HIS A 657 -10.02 22.18 14.80
CA HIS A 657 -11.35 21.61 14.49
C HIS A 657 -12.44 22.68 14.58
N CYS A 658 -13.15 22.94 13.47
CA CYS A 658 -14.33 23.80 13.42
C CYS A 658 -15.45 23.10 12.63
N GLU A 659 -16.16 22.17 13.27
CA GLU A 659 -17.33 21.48 12.73
C GLU A 659 -18.47 21.53 13.76
N ALA A 660 -19.72 21.60 13.28
CA ALA A 660 -20.89 21.52 14.15
C ALA A 660 -20.97 20.18 14.91
N PRO A 661 -21.46 20.17 16.16
CA PRO A 661 -21.87 18.94 16.83
C PRO A 661 -23.07 18.30 16.09
N PRO A 662 -23.38 17.01 16.33
CA PRO A 662 -24.67 16.44 15.93
C PRO A 662 -25.83 17.22 16.54
N PRO A 663 -27.03 17.20 15.93
CA PRO A 663 -28.23 17.75 16.57
C PRO A 663 -28.48 17.08 17.93
N PHE A 664 -28.83 17.89 18.91
CA PHE A 664 -29.15 17.44 20.27
C PHE A 664 -30.66 17.30 20.43
N LEU A 665 -31.12 16.15 20.93
CA LEU A 665 -32.52 15.90 21.25
C LEU A 665 -32.81 16.33 22.69
N SER A 666 -33.84 17.15 22.91
CA SER A 666 -34.35 17.41 24.28
C SER A 666 -35.87 17.54 24.39
N GLY A 667 -36.42 17.11 25.53
CA GLY A 667 -37.86 17.20 25.84
C GLY A 667 -38.29 18.51 26.52
N THR A 668 -37.40 19.50 26.63
CA THR A 668 -37.68 20.82 27.22
C THR A 668 -37.26 21.96 26.30
N GLU A 669 -38.11 22.99 26.16
CA GLU A 669 -37.93 24.14 25.26
C GLU A 669 -36.56 24.82 25.34
N ILE A 670 -35.92 24.76 26.51
CA ILE A 670 -34.54 25.19 26.75
C ILE A 670 -33.80 24.05 27.48
N THR A 671 -32.56 23.77 27.07
CA THR A 671 -31.81 22.58 27.53
C THR A 671 -30.35 22.91 27.83
N GLN A 672 -29.80 22.34 28.91
CA GLN A 672 -28.36 22.40 29.16
C GLN A 672 -27.61 21.40 28.26
N LEU A 673 -26.74 21.91 27.39
CA LEU A 673 -25.96 21.14 26.43
C LEU A 673 -24.45 21.28 26.68
N SER A 674 -23.69 20.28 26.24
CA SER A 674 -22.23 20.26 26.35
C SER A 674 -21.61 19.50 25.19
N TRP A 675 -20.51 20.02 24.66
CA TRP A 675 -19.75 19.45 23.54
C TRP A 675 -18.26 19.78 23.68
N ASP A 676 -17.41 19.05 22.96
CA ASP A 676 -15.98 19.37 22.82
C ASP A 676 -15.84 20.75 22.13
N PRO A 677 -15.27 21.78 22.78
CA PRO A 677 -15.06 23.07 22.13
C PRO A 677 -13.97 23.00 21.04
N PRO A 678 -14.00 23.90 20.04
CA PRO A 678 -12.93 24.01 19.06
C PRO A 678 -11.59 24.27 19.73
N LEU A 679 -10.57 23.50 19.32
CA LEU A 679 -9.20 23.65 19.80
C LEU A 679 -8.48 24.74 19.02
N PHE A 680 -8.04 25.79 19.71
CA PHE A 680 -7.16 26.81 19.19
C PHE A 680 -5.75 26.63 19.74
N HIS A 681 -4.74 26.88 18.91
CA HIS A 681 -3.34 26.93 19.32
C HIS A 681 -2.60 27.99 18.53
N ASP A 682 -1.43 28.41 19.01
CA ASP A 682 -0.74 29.59 18.50
C ASP A 682 0.78 29.37 18.39
N ASN A 683 1.41 30.05 17.43
CA ASN A 683 2.82 29.85 17.10
C ASN A 683 3.77 30.45 18.16
N SER A 684 3.31 31.46 18.93
CA SER A 684 4.06 32.11 20.00
C SER A 684 4.36 31.18 21.18
N GLY A 685 3.59 30.09 21.31
CA GLY A 685 3.63 29.15 22.42
C GLY A 685 2.96 29.68 23.70
N GLN A 686 2.26 30.82 23.66
CA GLN A 686 1.45 31.33 24.77
C GLN A 686 0.05 30.70 24.79
N PRO A 687 -0.65 30.68 25.95
CA PRO A 687 -2.02 30.20 26.03
C PRO A 687 -3.00 31.18 25.36
N VAL A 688 -3.70 30.71 24.33
CA VAL A 688 -4.70 31.51 23.61
C VAL A 688 -5.94 31.73 24.48
N LYS A 689 -6.40 32.98 24.59
CA LYS A 689 -7.64 33.33 25.30
C LYS A 689 -8.84 33.10 24.38
N VAL A 690 -9.66 32.10 24.70
CA VAL A 690 -10.87 31.75 23.94
C VAL A 690 -12.13 32.26 24.66
N THR A 691 -13.04 32.90 23.93
CA THR A 691 -14.37 33.32 24.40
C THR A 691 -15.47 32.75 23.50
N ARG A 692 -16.55 32.28 24.12
CA ARG A 692 -17.75 31.73 23.45
C ARG A 692 -18.86 32.78 23.42
N VAL A 693 -19.63 32.83 22.33
CA VAL A 693 -20.87 33.60 22.19
C VAL A 693 -21.93 32.68 21.55
N PRO A 694 -23.14 32.56 22.11
CA PRO A 694 -23.56 33.06 23.42
C PRO A 694 -22.85 32.29 24.55
N ASP A 695 -22.45 32.98 25.63
CA ASP A 695 -21.83 32.32 26.78
C ASP A 695 -22.89 31.77 27.75
N THR A 696 -23.54 30.71 27.31
CA THR A 696 -24.55 29.94 28.04
C THR A 696 -24.37 28.48 27.70
N ASP A 697 -24.69 27.59 28.63
CA ASP A 697 -24.86 26.16 28.35
C ASP A 697 -26.33 25.83 28.03
N MET A 698 -27.25 26.77 28.25
CA MET A 698 -28.69 26.62 28.01
C MET A 698 -29.09 27.12 26.61
N PHE A 699 -29.60 26.22 25.77
CA PHE A 699 -29.97 26.48 24.38
C PHE A 699 -31.46 26.17 24.11
N PRO A 700 -32.17 27.00 23.34
CA PRO A 700 -33.55 26.76 22.93
C PRO A 700 -33.64 25.80 21.72
N TYR A 701 -34.84 25.29 21.42
CA TYR A 701 -35.11 24.57 20.17
C TYR A 701 -34.76 25.38 18.90
N GLY A 702 -34.28 24.68 17.87
CA GLY A 702 -33.85 25.25 16.59
C GLY A 702 -32.33 25.36 16.47
N ASP A 703 -31.87 26.05 15.41
CA ASP A 703 -30.45 26.37 15.21
C ASP A 703 -30.04 27.60 16.03
N THR A 704 -29.12 27.42 16.98
CA THR A 704 -28.42 28.55 17.61
C THR A 704 -27.01 28.67 17.03
N GLU A 705 -26.68 29.82 16.43
CA GLU A 705 -25.31 30.11 16.00
C GLU A 705 -24.39 30.25 17.23
N VAL A 706 -23.28 29.50 17.25
CA VAL A 706 -22.24 29.60 18.27
C VAL A 706 -20.94 30.06 17.63
N LEU A 707 -20.47 31.21 18.09
CA LEU A 707 -19.20 31.83 17.71
C LEU A 707 -18.18 31.61 18.84
N TYR A 708 -17.07 30.96 18.52
CA TYR A 708 -15.86 31.00 19.33
C TYR A 708 -14.90 32.02 18.72
N VAL A 709 -14.47 32.99 19.52
CA VAL A 709 -13.38 33.92 19.20
C VAL A 709 -12.18 33.54 20.04
N ALA A 710 -11.04 33.32 19.40
CA ALA A 710 -9.76 33.12 20.07
C ALA A 710 -8.86 34.33 19.81
N THR A 711 -8.25 34.84 20.88
CA THR A 711 -7.33 35.99 20.88
C THR A 711 -6.02 35.59 21.53
N ASP A 712 -4.90 35.94 20.90
CA ASP A 712 -3.57 35.78 21.48
C ASP A 712 -3.23 36.92 22.47
N GLU A 713 -1.98 36.94 22.97
CA GLU A 713 -1.46 38.02 23.82
C GLU A 713 -1.09 39.30 23.03
N TRP A 714 -1.07 39.27 21.69
CA TRP A 714 -0.79 40.42 20.81
C TRP A 714 -2.04 41.07 20.19
N SER A 715 -3.23 40.58 20.56
CA SER A 715 -4.56 40.95 20.05
C SER A 715 -4.85 40.57 18.59
N ASN A 716 -4.10 39.65 17.99
CA ASN A 716 -4.53 38.93 16.79
C ASN A 716 -5.73 38.02 17.14
N ASN A 717 -6.66 37.83 16.21
CA ASN A 717 -7.85 37.02 16.45
C ASN A 717 -8.17 36.01 15.33
N SER A 718 -8.73 34.88 15.74
CA SER A 718 -9.30 33.87 14.87
C SER A 718 -10.71 33.50 15.33
N THR A 719 -11.59 33.11 14.41
CA THR A 719 -12.99 32.79 14.72
C THR A 719 -13.38 31.43 14.18
N CYS A 720 -14.24 30.73 14.92
CA CYS A 720 -14.94 29.52 14.49
C CYS A 720 -16.43 29.71 14.73
N VAL A 721 -17.25 29.48 13.71
CA VAL A 721 -18.71 29.64 13.76
C VAL A 721 -19.36 28.33 13.32
N PHE A 722 -20.32 27.84 14.11
CA PHE A 722 -21.16 26.71 13.73
C PHE A 722 -22.53 26.81 14.40
N ASN A 723 -23.55 26.22 13.78
CA ASN A 723 -24.87 26.09 14.39
C ASN A 723 -24.89 24.89 15.35
N VAL A 724 -25.48 25.09 16.52
CA VAL A 724 -25.91 24.03 17.43
C VAL A 724 -27.41 23.87 17.24
N THR A 725 -27.80 22.80 16.57
CA THR A 725 -29.20 22.43 16.36
C THR A 725 -29.73 21.70 17.60
N VAL A 726 -30.80 22.21 18.21
CA VAL A 726 -31.53 21.53 19.27
C VAL A 726 -32.89 21.11 18.72
N GLU A 727 -33.09 19.81 18.56
CA GLU A 727 -34.33 19.22 18.06
C GLU A 727 -35.24 18.83 19.23
N GLU A 728 -36.54 19.08 19.08
CA GLU A 728 -37.54 18.64 20.05
C GLU A 728 -37.58 17.11 20.08
N ASN A 729 -37.29 16.54 21.26
CA ASN A 729 -37.37 15.11 21.57
C ASN A 729 -38.82 14.72 21.84
N VAL A 730 -39.70 15.05 20.91
CA VAL A 730 -41.01 14.42 20.79
C VAL A 730 -40.83 13.04 20.18
N CYS A 731 -41.73 12.13 20.53
CA CYS A 731 -41.91 10.89 19.80
C CYS A 731 -42.42 11.17 18.38
N GLN A 732 -41.49 11.39 17.45
CA GLN A 732 -41.77 11.46 16.02
C GLN A 732 -41.98 10.05 15.45
N GLU A 733 -42.87 9.95 14.46
CA GLU A 733 -43.06 8.71 13.71
C GLU A 733 -41.75 8.32 12.98
N PRO A 734 -41.31 7.06 13.03
CA PRO A 734 -40.10 6.63 12.35
C PRO A 734 -40.32 6.69 10.84
N SER A 735 -39.31 7.10 10.09
CA SER A 735 -39.38 7.18 8.63
C SER A 735 -39.79 5.84 8.01
N ASP A 736 -40.73 5.86 7.06
CA ASP A 736 -41.17 4.68 6.31
C ASP A 736 -39.95 3.90 5.76
N PRO A 737 -39.81 2.59 6.08
CA PRO A 737 -38.75 1.76 5.54
C PRO A 737 -38.94 1.59 4.03
N ILE A 738 -37.86 1.33 3.28
CA ILE A 738 -37.99 1.15 1.82
C ILE A 738 -38.95 -0.02 1.54
N HIS A 739 -39.95 0.22 0.70
CA HIS A 739 -41.09 -0.67 0.41
C HIS A 739 -41.96 -1.09 1.61
N GLY A 740 -42.04 -0.26 2.64
CA GLY A 740 -42.95 -0.45 3.78
C GLY A 740 -43.54 0.84 4.33
N HIS A 741 -44.30 0.69 5.42
CA HIS A 741 -45.03 1.76 6.09
C HIS A 741 -45.00 1.61 7.62
N SER A 742 -44.74 2.69 8.34
CA SER A 742 -44.95 2.77 9.79
C SER A 742 -46.42 3.06 10.12
N ASN A 743 -47.10 2.13 10.79
CA ASN A 743 -48.43 2.38 11.33
C ASN A 743 -48.31 2.70 12.82
N CYS A 744 -48.53 3.96 13.18
CA CYS A 744 -48.27 4.50 14.51
C CYS A 744 -49.56 4.77 15.28
N THR A 745 -49.58 4.38 16.55
CA THR A 745 -50.64 4.73 17.50
C THR A 745 -50.08 5.65 18.57
N LEU A 746 -50.57 6.89 18.62
CA LEU A 746 -50.31 7.80 19.74
C LEU A 746 -51.12 7.38 20.98
N HIS A 747 -50.43 7.38 22.11
CA HIS A 747 -50.98 7.41 23.46
C HIS A 747 -50.44 8.68 24.17
N PRO A 748 -51.06 9.15 25.27
CA PRO A 748 -50.70 10.44 25.87
C PRO A 748 -49.21 10.59 26.18
N ASP A 749 -48.60 9.54 26.74
CA ASP A 749 -47.20 9.53 27.19
C ASP A 749 -46.29 8.60 26.36
N SER A 750 -46.78 8.09 25.22
CA SER A 750 -46.00 7.16 24.38
C SER A 750 -46.49 7.05 22.93
N LEU A 751 -45.55 6.79 22.02
CA LEU A 751 -45.82 6.42 20.63
C LEU A 751 -45.43 4.95 20.44
N HIS A 752 -46.34 4.16 19.89
CA HIS A 752 -46.08 2.78 19.50
C HIS A 752 -46.31 2.62 18.00
N CYS A 753 -45.26 2.25 17.25
CA CYS A 753 -45.33 2.07 15.81
C CYS A 753 -45.02 0.63 15.40
N ILE A 754 -45.94 0.08 14.62
CA ILE A 754 -45.83 -1.25 14.00
C ILE A 754 -45.39 -1.04 12.56
N LEU A 755 -44.18 -1.50 12.23
CA LEU A 755 -43.69 -1.46 10.85
C LEU A 755 -44.35 -2.57 10.02
N THR A 756 -44.79 -2.22 8.82
CA THR A 756 -45.46 -3.09 7.85
C THR A 756 -44.77 -2.99 6.49
N CYS A 757 -44.98 -3.96 5.60
CA CYS A 757 -44.44 -3.94 4.24
C CYS A 757 -45.55 -3.85 3.20
N GLN A 758 -45.24 -3.28 2.04
CA GLN A 758 -46.11 -3.23 0.87
C GLN A 758 -46.31 -4.64 0.30
N GLU A 759 -47.40 -4.85 -0.44
CA GLU A 759 -47.69 -6.14 -1.07
C GLU A 759 -46.56 -6.55 -2.03
N GLY A 760 -46.10 -7.80 -1.92
CA GLY A 760 -44.91 -8.31 -2.62
C GLY A 760 -43.58 -8.11 -1.88
N TYR A 761 -43.56 -7.40 -0.74
CA TYR A 761 -42.36 -7.15 0.08
C TYR A 761 -42.53 -7.63 1.52
N ALA A 762 -41.42 -7.97 2.19
CA ALA A 762 -41.42 -8.38 3.59
C ALA A 762 -40.07 -8.06 4.29
N PHE A 763 -40.06 -8.10 5.62
CA PHE A 763 -38.83 -7.96 6.41
C PHE A 763 -38.06 -9.29 6.49
N ALA A 764 -36.82 -9.31 6.01
CA ALA A 764 -35.96 -10.50 6.10
C ALA A 764 -35.44 -10.77 7.53
N VAL A 765 -35.26 -9.71 8.30
CA VAL A 765 -35.08 -9.72 9.77
C VAL A 765 -36.30 -9.03 10.35
N GLN A 766 -37.06 -9.69 11.22
CA GLN A 766 -38.29 -9.09 11.76
C GLN A 766 -37.92 -7.89 12.66
N PRO A 767 -38.43 -6.68 12.38
CA PRO A 767 -38.16 -5.52 13.23
C PRO A 767 -38.74 -5.75 14.64
N ARG A 768 -38.12 -5.12 15.63
CA ARG A 768 -38.71 -4.94 16.95
C ARG A 768 -39.75 -3.83 16.86
N ASP A 769 -40.84 -3.93 17.60
CA ASP A 769 -41.84 -2.87 17.66
C ASP A 769 -41.18 -1.58 18.15
N PHE A 770 -41.41 -0.46 17.45
CA PHE A 770 -40.88 0.83 17.89
C PHE A 770 -41.75 1.35 19.01
N PHE A 771 -41.21 1.38 20.22
CA PHE A 771 -41.78 2.08 21.35
C PHE A 771 -40.94 3.32 21.62
N CYS A 772 -41.63 4.42 21.88
CA CYS A 772 -41.07 5.68 22.34
C CYS A 772 -41.91 6.12 23.53
N THR A 773 -41.29 6.31 24.70
CA THR A 773 -41.98 6.66 25.96
C THR A 773 -41.27 7.83 26.62
N TYR A 774 -42.02 8.77 27.18
CA TYR A 774 -41.46 9.80 28.05
C TYR A 774 -41.35 9.26 29.49
N ASP A 775 -40.15 9.24 30.05
CA ASP A 775 -39.95 9.00 31.48
C ASP A 775 -40.44 10.21 32.32
N GLU A 776 -40.62 10.02 33.63
CA GLU A 776 -41.03 11.08 34.59
C GLU A 776 -40.08 12.31 34.63
N THR A 777 -38.93 12.25 33.94
CA THR A 777 -37.94 13.32 33.77
C THR A 777 -38.04 14.07 32.43
N GLY A 778 -39.00 13.74 31.55
CA GLY A 778 -39.07 14.27 30.18
C GLY A 778 -38.05 13.66 29.22
N SER A 779 -37.39 12.57 29.62
CA SER A 779 -36.43 11.84 28.79
C SER A 779 -37.14 10.82 27.91
N VAL A 780 -36.92 10.88 26.59
CA VAL A 780 -37.44 9.86 25.66
C VAL A 780 -36.57 8.62 25.64
N LEU A 781 -37.18 7.47 25.86
CA LEU A 781 -36.60 6.16 25.60
C LEU A 781 -36.92 5.73 24.15
N THR A 782 -35.99 5.96 23.22
CA THR A 782 -36.03 5.41 21.85
C THR A 782 -34.92 4.37 21.61
N PRO A 783 -35.17 3.33 20.79
CA PRO A 783 -34.10 2.52 20.20
C PRO A 783 -33.09 3.38 19.42
N ASP A 784 -31.79 3.15 19.65
CA ASP A 784 -30.69 3.94 19.07
C ASP A 784 -30.57 3.74 17.55
N LYS A 785 -30.98 4.77 16.78
CA LYS A 785 -31.03 4.80 15.31
C LYS A 785 -29.68 4.54 14.62
N ASP A 786 -28.53 4.71 15.28
CA ASP A 786 -27.20 4.40 14.70
C ASP A 786 -26.70 2.98 15.02
N VAL A 787 -27.30 2.27 15.99
CA VAL A 787 -26.80 0.96 16.48
C VAL A 787 -27.52 -0.23 15.83
N ASP A 788 -28.83 -0.13 15.63
CA ASP A 788 -29.64 -1.19 15.04
C ASP A 788 -30.69 -0.54 14.09
N PRO A 789 -30.29 -0.08 12.88
CA PRO A 789 -31.19 0.61 11.96
C PRO A 789 -32.32 -0.32 11.51
N PHE A 790 -33.52 0.23 11.34
CA PHE A 790 -34.69 -0.57 10.93
C PHE A 790 -34.42 -1.29 9.60
N PRO A 791 -34.72 -2.60 9.51
CA PRO A 791 -34.56 -3.35 8.27
C PRO A 791 -35.57 -2.86 7.23
N ASP A 792 -35.11 -2.62 6.01
CA ASP A 792 -36.00 -2.35 4.87
C ASP A 792 -36.88 -3.57 4.54
N CYS A 793 -37.98 -3.32 3.84
CA CYS A 793 -38.80 -4.37 3.25
C CYS A 793 -38.19 -4.80 1.90
N SER A 794 -37.86 -6.08 1.77
CA SER A 794 -37.24 -6.63 0.56
C SER A 794 -38.19 -7.50 -0.25
N VAL A 795 -37.89 -7.61 -1.55
CA VAL A 795 -38.70 -8.38 -2.49
C VAL A 795 -38.88 -9.82 -2.01
N THR A 796 -40.14 -10.26 -1.96
CA THR A 796 -40.51 -11.65 -1.70
C THR A 796 -40.51 -12.48 -2.98
N VAL A 797 -40.18 -13.76 -2.81
CA VAL A 797 -40.18 -14.78 -3.85
C VAL A 797 -40.98 -15.97 -3.31
N LEU A 798 -41.81 -16.59 -4.13
CA LEU A 798 -42.54 -17.79 -3.74
C LEU A 798 -41.55 -18.96 -3.55
N PRO A 799 -41.59 -19.67 -2.41
CA PRO A 799 -40.78 -20.87 -2.23
C PRO A 799 -41.22 -21.97 -3.20
N ASN A 800 -40.28 -22.83 -3.59
CA ASN A 800 -40.56 -24.01 -4.41
C ASN A 800 -39.95 -25.31 -3.85
N THR A 801 -39.22 -25.27 -2.72
CA THR A 801 -38.42 -26.40 -2.22
C THR A 801 -38.71 -26.70 -0.73
N ILE A 802 -38.92 -27.97 -0.41
CA ILE A 802 -38.98 -28.56 0.94
C ILE A 802 -37.67 -29.34 1.17
N THR A 803 -37.17 -29.35 2.41
CA THR A 803 -36.16 -30.33 2.86
C THR A 803 -36.57 -31.05 4.14
N GLN A 804 -36.01 -32.25 4.34
CA GLN A 804 -36.22 -33.11 5.50
C GLN A 804 -34.88 -33.78 5.87
N ASP A 805 -34.34 -33.42 7.05
CA ASP A 805 -33.11 -34.01 7.60
C ASP A 805 -33.46 -35.27 8.41
N SER A 806 -32.75 -36.38 8.19
CA SER A 806 -33.13 -37.70 8.71
C SER A 806 -31.93 -38.59 9.07
N ILE A 807 -32.11 -39.45 10.08
CA ILE A 807 -31.16 -40.50 10.48
C ILE A 807 -31.85 -41.86 10.52
N ILE A 808 -31.22 -42.87 9.93
CA ILE A 808 -31.53 -44.29 10.15
C ILE A 808 -30.39 -44.90 10.97
N THR A 809 -30.70 -45.41 12.16
CA THR A 809 -29.75 -46.11 13.03
C THR A 809 -29.89 -47.61 12.82
N LEU A 810 -28.79 -48.29 12.47
CA LEU A 810 -28.72 -49.74 12.27
C LEU A 810 -28.00 -50.44 13.42
N ASP A 811 -28.34 -51.70 13.67
CA ASP A 811 -27.53 -52.61 14.48
C ASP A 811 -26.26 -53.02 13.71
N GLY A 812 -25.07 -52.91 14.33
CA GLY A 812 -23.78 -53.25 13.73
C GLY A 812 -22.85 -54.05 14.66
N GLU A 813 -22.03 -54.91 14.07
CA GLU A 813 -20.93 -55.60 14.78
C GLU A 813 -19.66 -54.73 14.74
N GLU A 814 -18.78 -54.84 15.75
CA GLU A 814 -17.54 -54.02 15.83
C GLU A 814 -16.71 -54.04 14.54
N THR A 815 -16.59 -55.20 13.90
CA THR A 815 -15.80 -55.39 12.68
C THR A 815 -16.35 -54.65 11.45
N LEU A 816 -17.63 -54.25 11.45
CA LEU A 816 -18.26 -53.56 10.32
C LEU A 816 -18.01 -52.04 10.33
N CYS A 817 -17.66 -51.47 11.48
CA CYS A 817 -17.36 -50.05 11.62
C CYS A 817 -15.92 -49.67 11.26
N GLN A 818 -15.04 -50.66 11.07
CA GLN A 818 -13.63 -50.45 10.72
C GLN A 818 -13.36 -50.59 9.21
N ASP A 819 -14.36 -50.97 8.41
CA ASP A 819 -14.27 -51.08 6.95
C ASP A 819 -14.92 -49.85 6.27
N PRO A 820 -14.14 -48.86 5.80
CA PRO A 820 -14.68 -47.70 5.07
C PRO A 820 -15.28 -48.09 3.70
N GLY A 821 -14.86 -49.22 3.12
CA GLY A 821 -15.45 -49.79 1.91
C GLY A 821 -16.86 -50.34 2.14
N PHE A 822 -17.12 -50.90 3.33
CA PHE A 822 -18.47 -51.31 3.74
C PHE A 822 -19.39 -50.10 3.95
N LEU A 823 -18.92 -49.04 4.62
CA LEU A 823 -19.72 -47.82 4.84
C LEU A 823 -20.13 -47.16 3.51
N SER A 824 -19.22 -47.01 2.55
CA SER A 824 -19.57 -46.45 1.23
C SER A 824 -20.50 -47.35 0.40
N GLN A 825 -20.40 -48.68 0.55
CA GLN A 825 -21.38 -49.61 -0.05
C GLN A 825 -22.76 -49.52 0.62
N LEU A 826 -22.80 -49.31 1.94
CA LEU A 826 -24.03 -49.11 2.70
C LEU A 826 -24.74 -47.81 2.29
N GLU A 827 -24.02 -46.70 2.15
CA GLU A 827 -24.53 -45.43 1.58
C GLU A 827 -25.13 -45.64 0.19
N ALA A 828 -24.40 -46.33 -0.70
CA ALA A 828 -24.86 -46.59 -2.06
C ALA A 828 -26.14 -47.47 -2.09
N HIS A 829 -26.24 -48.47 -1.22
CA HIS A 829 -27.41 -49.34 -1.07
C HIS A 829 -28.60 -48.58 -0.49
N MET A 830 -28.40 -47.84 0.61
CA MET A 830 -29.41 -47.00 1.25
C MET A 830 -29.96 -45.94 0.30
N LYS A 831 -29.10 -45.20 -0.40
CA LYS A 831 -29.51 -44.20 -1.39
C LYS A 831 -30.30 -44.82 -2.54
N ALA A 832 -29.95 -46.03 -2.99
CA ALA A 832 -30.75 -46.76 -3.98
C ALA A 832 -32.12 -47.21 -3.45
N HIS A 833 -32.20 -47.69 -2.20
CA HIS A 833 -33.46 -48.11 -1.58
C HIS A 833 -34.43 -46.94 -1.33
N ILE A 834 -33.94 -45.83 -0.77
CA ILE A 834 -34.76 -44.63 -0.52
C ILE A 834 -35.23 -44.01 -1.84
N VAL A 835 -34.37 -43.95 -2.88
CA VAL A 835 -34.80 -43.51 -4.22
C VAL A 835 -35.89 -44.41 -4.81
N LYS A 836 -35.89 -45.72 -4.53
CA LYS A 836 -36.98 -46.63 -4.96
C LYS A 836 -38.30 -46.40 -4.20
N LYS A 837 -38.25 -45.93 -2.95
CA LYS A 837 -39.45 -45.60 -2.15
C LYS A 837 -39.94 -44.16 -2.31
N LEU A 838 -39.10 -43.24 -2.79
CA LEU A 838 -39.46 -41.84 -3.01
C LEU A 838 -40.67 -41.64 -3.94
N SER A 839 -40.85 -42.50 -4.95
CA SER A 839 -42.01 -42.47 -5.84
C SER A 839 -43.34 -42.81 -5.14
N GLU A 840 -43.31 -43.57 -4.04
CA GLU A 840 -44.50 -43.83 -3.22
C GLU A 840 -44.78 -42.65 -2.27
N ILE A 841 -43.73 -41.99 -1.76
CA ILE A 841 -43.84 -40.86 -0.81
C ILE A 841 -44.41 -39.61 -1.49
N CYS A 842 -44.00 -39.31 -2.73
CA CYS A 842 -44.40 -38.10 -3.46
C CYS A 842 -45.41 -38.35 -4.61
N GLY A 843 -46.04 -39.54 -4.62
CA GLY A 843 -46.72 -40.16 -5.77
C GLY A 843 -48.07 -39.58 -6.26
N ASN A 844 -48.26 -38.26 -6.27
CA ASN A 844 -49.42 -37.63 -6.95
C ASN A 844 -49.02 -36.78 -8.17
N GLY A 845 -47.73 -36.47 -8.33
CA GLY A 845 -47.19 -35.66 -9.42
C GLY A 845 -46.70 -34.29 -9.00
N ASP A 846 -47.32 -33.67 -7.99
CA ASP A 846 -47.13 -32.27 -7.60
C ASP A 846 -45.68 -31.91 -7.17
N LEU A 847 -44.93 -32.89 -6.68
CA LEU A 847 -43.59 -32.71 -6.11
C LEU A 847 -42.58 -33.69 -6.71
N VAL A 848 -41.46 -33.14 -7.17
CA VAL A 848 -40.27 -33.84 -7.63
C VAL A 848 -39.33 -34.04 -6.44
N CYS A 849 -39.23 -35.28 -5.96
CA CYS A 849 -38.47 -35.60 -4.76
C CYS A 849 -37.13 -36.30 -5.06
N GLN A 850 -36.08 -35.91 -4.33
CA GLN A 850 -34.69 -36.35 -4.50
C GLN A 850 -34.04 -36.64 -3.15
N VAL A 851 -32.97 -37.46 -3.15
CA VAL A 851 -32.10 -37.65 -1.97
C VAL A 851 -30.81 -36.86 -2.20
N GLY A 852 -30.57 -35.87 -1.34
CA GLY A 852 -29.34 -35.08 -1.29
C GLY A 852 -28.16 -35.90 -0.77
N ASP A 853 -27.26 -35.27 -0.03
CA ASP A 853 -26.14 -35.99 0.56
C ASP A 853 -26.61 -37.02 1.60
N MET A 854 -25.90 -38.14 1.63
CA MET A 854 -26.10 -39.25 2.57
C MET A 854 -24.71 -39.68 3.05
N LYS A 855 -24.55 -39.82 4.37
CA LYS A 855 -23.30 -40.21 5.03
C LYS A 855 -23.55 -41.29 6.08
N ALA A 856 -22.77 -42.36 6.07
CA ALA A 856 -22.79 -43.40 7.09
C ALA A 856 -21.63 -43.22 8.08
N ALA A 857 -21.94 -43.11 9.36
CA ALA A 857 -20.98 -43.02 10.45
C ALA A 857 -21.30 -44.06 11.55
N CYS A 858 -20.30 -44.48 12.32
CA CYS A 858 -20.52 -45.32 13.50
C CYS A 858 -20.36 -44.52 14.78
N ASP A 859 -21.33 -44.65 15.70
CA ASP A 859 -21.21 -44.12 17.04
C ASP A 859 -20.39 -45.08 17.91
N GLN A 860 -19.31 -44.59 18.53
CA GLN A 860 -18.81 -45.15 19.78
C GLN A 860 -19.49 -44.40 20.93
N ILE A 861 -20.29 -45.11 21.74
CA ILE A 861 -20.96 -44.50 22.89
C ILE A 861 -19.94 -44.30 24.01
N LEU A 862 -19.29 -43.13 24.00
CA LEU A 862 -18.59 -42.60 25.16
C LEU A 862 -19.66 -42.00 26.08
N SER A 863 -20.14 -42.79 27.03
CA SER A 863 -21.28 -42.43 27.88
C SER A 863 -20.97 -41.22 28.78
N SER A 864 -21.91 -40.28 28.83
CA SER A 864 -21.91 -39.02 29.61
C SER A 864 -20.87 -37.97 29.19
N LEU A 865 -21.33 -36.94 28.47
CA LEU A 865 -21.39 -35.55 28.98
C LEU A 865 -22.10 -34.58 28.02
N GLU A 866 -23.41 -34.75 27.73
CA GLU A 866 -24.16 -33.68 27.03
C GLU A 866 -25.69 -33.61 27.32
N GLU A 867 -26.05 -33.57 28.62
CA GLU A 867 -27.37 -33.06 29.05
C GLU A 867 -27.20 -31.88 30.03
N LYS A 868 -26.99 -30.65 29.51
CA LYS A 868 -27.24 -29.37 30.23
C LYS A 868 -27.02 -28.08 29.39
N SER A 869 -27.69 -27.95 28.24
CA SER A 869 -27.68 -26.69 27.46
C SER A 869 -29.04 -26.25 26.92
N ASN A 870 -30.14 -26.54 27.62
CA ASN A 870 -31.44 -25.92 27.32
C ASN A 870 -32.41 -25.85 28.52
N SER A 871 -32.15 -24.95 29.47
CA SER A 871 -33.03 -24.73 30.63
C SER A 871 -33.07 -23.30 31.19
N VAL A 872 -32.93 -22.26 30.34
CA VAL A 872 -33.02 -20.83 30.74
C VAL A 872 -34.01 -20.05 29.87
N ALA A 873 -35.27 -20.48 29.85
CA ALA A 873 -36.35 -19.72 29.17
C ALA A 873 -37.79 -19.95 29.68
N ARG A 874 -38.03 -20.44 30.91
CA ARG A 874 -39.39 -20.46 31.50
C ARG A 874 -39.46 -20.68 33.03
N ARG A 875 -39.45 -19.59 33.80
CA ARG A 875 -40.35 -19.37 34.97
C ARG A 875 -40.32 -17.90 35.42
N ARG A 876 -41.46 -17.21 35.27
CA ARG A 876 -41.73 -15.90 35.89
C ARG A 876 -41.93 -16.06 37.41
N ARG A 877 -41.69 -14.98 38.16
CA ARG A 877 -42.09 -14.74 39.56
C ARG A 877 -41.47 -15.68 40.62
N ARG A 878 -40.55 -15.13 41.43
CA ARG A 878 -40.93 -14.49 42.71
C ARG A 878 -39.87 -13.48 43.19
N GLN A 879 -40.37 -12.45 43.87
CA GLN A 879 -39.78 -11.52 44.85
C GLN A 879 -38.23 -11.43 44.94
N ILE A 880 -37.64 -10.24 44.76
CA ILE A 880 -37.64 -9.12 45.73
C ILE A 880 -37.01 -9.55 47.07
N ASN A 881 -35.76 -9.17 47.29
CA ASN A 881 -35.38 -8.31 48.42
C ASN A 881 -33.95 -7.78 48.29
N ASN A 882 -33.77 -6.54 48.76
CA ASN A 882 -32.58 -5.90 49.34
C ASN A 882 -31.17 -6.02 48.72
N SER A 883 -30.27 -5.02 48.82
CA SER A 883 -30.31 -3.54 48.79
C SER A 883 -28.99 -3.01 49.39
N ARG A 884 -28.67 -1.73 49.10
CA ARG A 884 -27.71 -0.86 49.81
C ARG A 884 -26.20 -1.14 49.68
N GLU A 885 -25.50 -0.10 49.21
CA GLU A 885 -24.35 0.58 49.87
C GLU A 885 -23.00 -0.22 50.00
N THR A 886 -21.81 0.39 50.00
CA THR A 886 -21.43 1.82 50.03
C THR A 886 -20.10 2.13 49.29
N SER A 887 -20.00 3.38 48.86
CA SER A 887 -18.82 4.24 48.57
C SER A 887 -17.36 3.86 48.90
N LEU A 888 -16.48 4.26 47.98
CA LEU A 888 -15.22 5.05 48.15
C LEU A 888 -13.97 4.50 48.87
N ASN A 889 -12.85 4.60 48.13
CA ASN A 889 -11.45 4.98 48.48
C ASN A 889 -10.43 3.98 47.86
N VAL A 890 -9.41 4.34 47.05
CA VAL A 890 -8.45 5.48 46.97
C VAL A 890 -7.13 5.18 47.69
N SER A 891 -6.03 5.39 46.96
CA SER A 891 -4.60 5.23 47.33
C SER A 891 -4.07 3.80 47.54
N THR A 892 -2.80 3.46 47.25
CA THR A 892 -1.79 3.83 46.21
C THR A 892 -0.61 2.82 46.37
N ASP A 893 0.41 2.90 45.50
CA ASP A 893 1.80 2.46 45.76
C ASP A 893 2.10 0.94 45.90
N MET A 894 3.32 0.43 45.66
CA MET A 894 4.45 0.85 44.81
C MET A 894 5.39 -0.37 44.64
N ALA A 895 6.10 -0.46 43.50
CA ALA A 895 7.36 -1.21 43.33
C ALA A 895 7.30 -2.75 43.54
N THR A 896 8.25 -3.58 43.09
CA THR A 896 9.37 -3.38 42.14
C THR A 896 9.59 -4.65 41.31
N THR A 897 10.29 -4.48 40.19
CA THR A 897 10.93 -5.51 39.35
C THR A 897 11.33 -6.83 40.03
N ASP A 898 11.12 -7.94 39.33
CA ASP A 898 12.11 -9.03 39.30
C ASP A 898 12.22 -9.63 37.88
N SER A 899 13.32 -10.34 37.58
CA SER A 899 13.77 -10.59 36.20
C SER A 899 14.04 -12.05 35.83
N ALA A 900 13.63 -12.41 34.60
CA ALA A 900 14.25 -13.39 33.71
C ALA A 900 14.47 -14.87 34.16
N THR A 901 13.75 -15.77 33.45
CA THR A 901 14.23 -17.06 32.89
C THR A 901 14.75 -18.18 33.81
N ASN A 902 14.10 -19.37 33.80
CA ASN A 902 14.57 -20.53 33.00
C ASN A 902 13.78 -21.87 33.21
N PHE A 903 13.74 -22.66 32.13
CA PHE A 903 13.70 -24.14 31.97
C PHE A 903 13.29 -25.13 33.11
N THR A 904 12.16 -25.82 32.87
CA THR A 904 11.91 -27.30 32.77
C THR A 904 12.37 -28.36 33.81
N GLU A 905 11.47 -29.37 33.99
CA GLU A 905 11.67 -30.79 34.42
C GLU A 905 12.07 -31.11 35.89
N ASP A 906 11.52 -32.07 36.65
CA ASP A 906 10.41 -33.05 36.56
C ASP A 906 10.32 -33.87 37.90
N SER A 907 9.18 -34.51 38.18
CA SER A 907 9.03 -35.82 38.91
C SER A 907 9.36 -36.02 40.42
N ARG A 908 8.36 -36.38 41.27
CA ARG A 908 8.07 -37.78 41.79
C ARG A 908 7.18 -37.95 43.05
N ASN A 909 6.64 -39.17 43.18
CA ASN A 909 5.99 -39.88 44.33
C ASN A 909 4.53 -39.46 44.68
N SER A 910 3.50 -40.33 44.85
CA SER A 910 3.31 -41.70 45.45
C SER A 910 3.05 -41.65 46.98
N THR A 911 2.17 -42.42 47.66
CA THR A 911 1.55 -43.79 47.52
C THR A 911 0.05 -43.83 47.99
N HIS A 912 -0.70 -44.95 48.13
CA HIS A 912 -1.05 -46.12 47.28
C HIS A 912 -1.72 -47.27 48.11
N ILE A 913 -3.06 -47.43 48.13
CA ILE A 913 -3.83 -48.55 48.77
C ILE A 913 -5.02 -48.92 47.84
N GLN A 914 -4.99 -50.01 47.05
CA GLN A 914 -5.29 -51.44 47.30
C GLN A 914 -6.78 -51.88 47.35
N VAL A 915 -7.17 -52.69 46.33
CA VAL A 915 -8.07 -53.89 46.38
C VAL A 915 -9.59 -53.62 46.63
N PRO A 916 -10.56 -54.26 45.90
CA PRO A 916 -10.53 -55.63 45.38
C PRO A 916 -10.96 -55.90 43.92
N THR A 917 -10.75 -57.15 43.50
CA THR A 917 -11.39 -57.89 42.38
C THR A 917 -12.82 -58.36 42.79
N THR A 918 -13.72 -58.90 41.96
CA THR A 918 -13.60 -59.83 40.81
C THR A 918 -14.82 -59.72 39.84
N GLU A 919 -14.74 -60.50 38.75
CA GLU A 919 -15.85 -61.08 37.98
C GLU A 919 -16.59 -60.24 36.92
N SER A 920 -16.83 -60.93 35.81
CA SER A 920 -17.46 -60.44 34.58
C SER A 920 -18.97 -60.57 34.62
N ASN A 921 -19.68 -59.52 34.22
CA ASN A 921 -21.03 -59.66 33.67
C ASN A 921 -21.06 -59.09 32.25
N THR A 922 -21.26 -59.97 31.26
CA THR A 922 -21.22 -59.62 29.84
C THR A 922 -22.51 -58.93 29.40
N ASN A 923 -22.56 -57.61 29.55
CA ASN A 923 -23.58 -56.78 28.93
C ASN A 923 -23.11 -56.33 27.54
N ASN A 924 -23.80 -56.82 26.50
CA ASN A 924 -23.43 -56.61 25.10
C ASN A 924 -23.44 -55.11 24.74
N LEU A 925 -22.26 -54.52 24.54
CA LEU A 925 -22.15 -53.30 23.74
C LEU A 925 -22.68 -53.59 22.34
N THR A 926 -23.48 -52.67 21.82
CA THR A 926 -24.18 -52.81 20.55
C THR A 926 -23.88 -51.58 19.72
N ASN A 927 -22.78 -51.65 18.97
CA ASN A 927 -22.37 -50.60 18.04
C ASN A 927 -23.51 -50.34 17.06
N SER A 928 -23.67 -49.08 16.68
CA SER A 928 -24.74 -48.68 15.77
C SER A 928 -24.23 -47.77 14.67
N ILE A 929 -24.68 -48.06 13.46
CA ILE A 929 -24.33 -47.32 12.25
C ILE A 929 -25.45 -46.31 11.98
N ASN A 930 -25.14 -45.03 12.08
CA ASN A 930 -26.04 -43.93 11.76
C ASN A 930 -25.86 -43.54 10.30
N VAL A 931 -26.92 -43.69 9.50
CA VAL A 931 -26.99 -43.21 8.12
C VAL A 931 -27.79 -41.91 8.11
N ASN A 932 -27.07 -40.79 8.02
CA ASN A 932 -27.63 -39.45 7.99
C ASN A 932 -27.90 -39.07 6.52
N PHE A 933 -29.07 -38.53 6.20
CA PHE A 933 -29.41 -38.11 4.83
C PHE A 933 -30.42 -36.97 4.81
N GLN A 934 -30.41 -36.22 3.70
CA GLN A 934 -31.42 -35.20 3.42
C GLN A 934 -32.33 -35.63 2.26
N LEU A 935 -33.64 -35.47 2.46
CA LEU A 935 -34.66 -35.54 1.42
C LEU A 935 -35.02 -34.12 0.96
N ILE A 936 -35.15 -33.92 -0.34
CA ILE A 936 -35.46 -32.63 -0.97
C ILE A 936 -36.69 -32.83 -1.87
N GLY A 937 -37.73 -32.02 -1.71
CA GLY A 937 -38.94 -32.07 -2.52
C GLY A 937 -39.24 -30.74 -3.17
N GLN A 938 -39.22 -30.66 -4.51
CA GLN A 938 -39.45 -29.42 -5.25
C GLN A 938 -40.83 -29.45 -5.92
N VAL A 939 -41.59 -28.36 -5.83
CA VAL A 939 -42.86 -28.20 -6.57
C VAL A 939 -42.56 -28.14 -8.06
N ARG A 940 -43.37 -28.81 -8.88
CA ARG A 940 -43.15 -28.84 -10.33
C ARG A 940 -43.63 -27.54 -11.00
N GLU A 941 -42.87 -27.06 -11.97
CA GLU A 941 -43.06 -25.75 -12.62
C GLU A 941 -44.25 -25.67 -13.59
N ASP A 942 -44.92 -26.79 -13.87
CA ASP A 942 -46.08 -26.93 -14.76
C ASP A 942 -47.44 -26.76 -14.03
N ILE A 943 -47.43 -26.52 -12.71
CA ILE A 943 -48.63 -26.52 -11.85
C ILE A 943 -49.21 -25.12 -11.72
N VAL A 944 -50.46 -24.93 -12.15
CA VAL A 944 -51.19 -23.66 -12.03
C VAL A 944 -51.90 -23.58 -10.67
N GLY A 945 -51.26 -22.91 -9.70
CA GLY A 945 -51.83 -22.61 -8.38
C GLY A 945 -50.77 -22.01 -7.44
N ASP A 946 -51.15 -21.66 -6.20
CA ASP A 946 -50.21 -21.13 -5.20
C ASP A 946 -49.23 -22.24 -4.73
N PRO A 947 -47.90 -22.11 -4.99
CA PRO A 947 -46.91 -23.11 -4.61
C PRO A 947 -46.91 -23.44 -3.11
N THR A 948 -47.27 -22.50 -2.24
CA THR A 948 -47.27 -22.71 -0.78
C THR A 948 -48.27 -23.77 -0.34
N THR A 949 -49.38 -23.94 -1.07
CA THR A 949 -50.38 -24.99 -0.80
C THR A 949 -49.85 -26.38 -1.12
N PHE A 950 -49.17 -26.53 -2.26
CA PHE A 950 -48.51 -27.78 -2.66
C PHE A 950 -47.34 -28.12 -1.73
N LEU A 951 -46.57 -27.12 -1.26
CA LEU A 951 -45.51 -27.31 -0.27
C LEU A 951 -46.05 -27.82 1.07
N GLN A 952 -47.13 -27.25 1.60
CA GLN A 952 -47.74 -27.70 2.86
C GLN A 952 -48.28 -29.14 2.76
N SER A 953 -48.97 -29.46 1.66
CA SER A 953 -49.40 -30.84 1.35
C SER A 953 -48.20 -31.79 1.25
N GLY A 954 -47.13 -31.36 0.58
CA GLY A 954 -45.86 -32.08 0.46
C GLY A 954 -45.19 -32.37 1.79
N MET A 955 -45.11 -31.39 2.69
CA MET A 955 -44.53 -31.55 4.03
C MET A 955 -45.23 -32.66 4.82
N HIS A 956 -46.57 -32.68 4.82
CA HIS A 956 -47.34 -33.73 5.49
C HIS A 956 -47.07 -35.13 4.88
N ARG A 957 -47.04 -35.21 3.54
CA ARG A 957 -46.83 -36.46 2.80
C ARG A 957 -45.41 -37.01 2.95
N ILE A 958 -44.40 -36.15 2.96
CA ILE A 958 -43.00 -36.51 3.23
C ILE A 958 -42.87 -37.08 4.64
N LYS A 959 -43.43 -36.41 5.66
CA LYS A 959 -43.39 -36.86 7.06
C LYS A 959 -44.03 -38.24 7.23
N GLU A 960 -45.29 -38.40 6.85
CA GLU A 960 -45.97 -39.70 6.96
C GLU A 960 -45.36 -40.79 6.08
N GLY A 961 -44.96 -40.45 4.85
CA GLY A 961 -44.42 -41.40 3.89
C GLY A 961 -43.10 -42.00 4.35
N LEU A 962 -42.27 -41.20 5.03
CA LEU A 962 -40.99 -41.63 5.59
C LEU A 962 -41.16 -42.47 6.86
N ASP A 963 -42.11 -42.11 7.73
CA ASP A 963 -42.53 -42.93 8.88
C ASP A 963 -43.15 -44.27 8.45
N ARG A 964 -43.83 -44.32 7.29
CA ARG A 964 -44.35 -45.57 6.69
C ARG A 964 -43.24 -46.39 6.02
N ALA A 965 -42.30 -45.75 5.35
CA ALA A 965 -41.20 -46.43 4.65
C ALA A 965 -40.20 -47.11 5.60
N THR A 966 -40.02 -46.57 6.80
CA THR A 966 -39.01 -47.05 7.78
C THR A 966 -39.52 -48.11 8.76
N LYS A 967 -40.85 -48.27 8.91
CA LYS A 967 -41.46 -49.36 9.70
C LYS A 967 -41.45 -50.71 8.99
N ASN A 968 -41.25 -50.74 7.67
CA ASN A 968 -41.11 -51.98 6.90
C ASN A 968 -39.64 -52.43 6.87
N SER A 969 -39.40 -53.68 7.27
CA SER A 969 -38.05 -54.19 7.56
C SER A 969 -37.15 -54.21 6.32
N LEU A 970 -36.00 -53.53 6.42
CA LEU A 970 -35.04 -53.35 5.33
C LEU A 970 -34.09 -54.56 5.23
N THR A 971 -34.64 -55.74 4.95
CA THR A 971 -33.92 -57.03 4.89
C THR A 971 -33.11 -57.23 3.60
N GLY A 972 -32.19 -56.30 3.34
CA GLY A 972 -31.21 -56.38 2.25
C GLY A 972 -29.91 -57.08 2.68
N GLU A 973 -29.32 -57.86 1.77
CA GLU A 973 -27.94 -58.35 1.89
C GLU A 973 -26.99 -57.26 1.36
N VAL A 974 -26.01 -56.83 2.18
CA VAL A 974 -25.06 -55.77 1.84
C VAL A 974 -23.62 -56.30 1.90
N GLY A 975 -22.81 -55.91 0.91
CA GLY A 975 -21.39 -56.26 0.78
C GLY A 975 -21.13 -57.70 0.29
N PRO A 976 -19.86 -58.05 0.02
CA PRO A 976 -19.48 -59.37 -0.52
C PRO A 976 -19.80 -60.54 0.42
N HIS A 977 -20.00 -60.28 1.71
CA HIS A 977 -20.30 -61.28 2.73
C HIS A 977 -21.80 -61.47 3.04
N ARG A 978 -22.71 -60.84 2.27
CA ARG A 978 -24.18 -61.01 2.38
C ARG A 978 -24.77 -60.85 3.79
N LYS A 979 -24.20 -59.98 4.63
CA LYS A 979 -24.74 -59.77 5.99
C LYS A 979 -26.08 -59.04 5.93
N LYS A 980 -27.02 -59.45 6.80
CA LYS A 980 -28.34 -58.82 6.99
C LYS A 980 -28.25 -57.82 8.12
N LEU A 981 -28.30 -56.53 7.79
CA LEU A 981 -28.43 -55.46 8.78
C LEU A 981 -29.89 -55.32 9.21
N ARG A 982 -30.11 -54.81 10.42
CA ARG A 982 -31.44 -54.54 10.98
C ARG A 982 -31.53 -53.06 11.37
N ILE A 983 -32.65 -52.41 11.05
CA ILE A 983 -32.93 -51.06 11.56
C ILE A 983 -33.24 -51.16 13.06
N ARG A 984 -32.49 -50.39 13.84
CA ARG A 984 -32.66 -50.24 15.28
C ARG A 984 -33.68 -49.15 15.59
N HIS A 985 -33.55 -48.00 14.94
CA HIS A 985 -34.49 -46.89 15.03
C HIS A 985 -34.41 -45.98 13.80
N TYR A 986 -35.48 -45.25 13.51
CA TYR A 986 -35.50 -44.13 12.55
C TYR A 986 -35.84 -42.86 13.31
N LYS A 987 -35.11 -41.77 13.04
CA LYS A 987 -35.32 -40.46 13.68
C LYS A 987 -35.22 -39.34 12.65
N ALA A 988 -36.32 -38.62 12.45
CA ALA A 988 -36.26 -37.30 11.82
C ALA A 988 -35.45 -36.36 12.72
N LEU A 989 -34.46 -35.65 12.17
CA LEU A 989 -33.65 -34.67 12.92
C LEU A 989 -34.41 -33.38 13.20
N LYS A 990 -35.25 -33.00 12.22
CA LYS A 990 -36.13 -31.84 12.24
C LYS A 990 -37.44 -32.24 11.57
N ASP A 991 -38.49 -31.44 11.76
CA ASP A 991 -39.65 -31.50 10.89
C ASP A 991 -39.31 -31.06 9.45
N PRO A 992 -40.08 -31.50 8.43
CA PRO A 992 -39.86 -31.05 7.07
C PRO A 992 -40.14 -29.56 6.99
N HIS A 993 -39.28 -28.81 6.32
CA HIS A 993 -39.35 -27.35 6.28
C HIS A 993 -39.02 -26.81 4.90
N ILE A 994 -39.57 -25.65 4.59
CA ILE A 994 -39.35 -24.96 3.31
C ILE A 994 -37.97 -24.29 3.32
N VAL A 995 -37.25 -24.44 2.21
CA VAL A 995 -35.91 -23.89 2.00
C VAL A 995 -35.93 -22.93 0.82
N CYS A 996 -35.27 -21.80 1.00
CA CYS A 996 -35.19 -20.70 0.06
C CYS A 996 -33.85 -20.68 -0.69
N GLN A 997 -33.77 -19.93 -1.80
CA GLN A 997 -32.55 -19.81 -2.58
C GLN A 997 -31.48 -19.00 -1.82
N GLN A 998 -30.20 -19.24 -2.09
CA GLN A 998 -29.10 -18.44 -1.51
C GLN A 998 -29.31 -16.95 -1.81
N GLY A 999 -29.12 -16.10 -0.80
CA GLY A 999 -29.49 -14.68 -0.87
C GLY A 999 -30.87 -14.37 -0.29
N THR A 1000 -31.66 -15.38 0.08
CA THR A 1000 -33.04 -15.22 0.59
C THR A 1000 -33.30 -16.02 1.88
N VAL A 1001 -34.20 -15.52 2.73
CA VAL A 1001 -34.53 -16.08 4.05
C VAL A 1001 -36.03 -16.36 4.15
N TYR A 1002 -36.40 -17.53 4.69
CA TYR A 1002 -37.80 -17.94 4.82
C TYR A 1002 -38.54 -17.16 5.94
N LYS A 1003 -39.59 -16.42 5.59
CA LYS A 1003 -40.47 -15.68 6.53
C LYS A 1003 -41.92 -15.70 6.02
N ARG A 1004 -42.88 -15.93 6.94
CA ARG A 1004 -44.35 -15.85 6.66
C ARG A 1004 -44.76 -16.53 5.34
N ASN A 1005 -44.38 -17.80 5.15
CA ASN A 1005 -44.62 -18.60 3.94
C ASN A 1005 -43.96 -18.11 2.62
N THR A 1006 -43.09 -17.09 2.66
CA THR A 1006 -42.36 -16.56 1.50
C THR A 1006 -40.85 -16.60 1.71
N CYS A 1007 -40.08 -16.49 0.62
CA CYS A 1007 -38.63 -16.30 0.64
C CYS A 1007 -38.29 -14.83 0.42
N VAL A 1008 -37.76 -14.15 1.44
CA VAL A 1008 -37.47 -12.72 1.40
C VAL A 1008 -36.00 -12.51 1.03
N LYS A 1009 -35.68 -11.67 0.04
CA LYS A 1009 -34.28 -11.29 -0.22
C LYS A 1009 -33.64 -10.61 0.98
N CYS A 1010 -32.33 -10.73 1.15
CA CYS A 1010 -31.61 -9.90 2.11
C CYS A 1010 -31.57 -8.44 1.65
N PRO A 1011 -31.97 -7.47 2.50
CA PRO A 1011 -31.99 -6.05 2.16
C PRO A 1011 -30.59 -5.46 2.00
N ILE A 1012 -30.52 -4.35 1.27
CA ILE A 1012 -29.29 -3.58 1.06
C ILE A 1012 -28.61 -3.23 2.40
N GLY A 1013 -27.30 -3.47 2.50
CA GLY A 1013 -26.54 -3.42 3.74
C GLY A 1013 -26.46 -4.74 4.51
N THR A 1014 -27.03 -5.84 4.01
CA THR A 1014 -26.95 -7.18 4.62
C THR A 1014 -26.55 -8.27 3.63
N ALA A 1015 -25.81 -9.27 4.10
CA ALA A 1015 -25.45 -10.45 3.30
C ALA A 1015 -26.08 -11.71 3.87
N HIS A 1016 -26.48 -12.64 3.00
CA HIS A 1016 -27.03 -13.94 3.41
C HIS A 1016 -25.91 -14.88 3.91
N ASN A 1017 -25.87 -15.15 5.21
CA ASN A 1017 -24.96 -16.13 5.79
C ASN A 1017 -25.56 -17.55 5.68
N ILE A 1018 -24.90 -18.38 4.86
CA ILE A 1018 -25.31 -19.76 4.52
C ILE A 1018 -25.30 -20.68 5.75
N THR A 1019 -24.51 -20.37 6.80
CA THR A 1019 -24.37 -21.20 8.00
C THR A 1019 -25.43 -20.88 9.06
N SER A 1020 -25.80 -19.61 9.23
CA SER A 1020 -26.86 -19.20 10.18
C SER A 1020 -28.25 -19.21 9.53
N GLY A 1021 -28.34 -19.15 8.20
CA GLY A 1021 -29.60 -19.05 7.45
C GLY A 1021 -30.27 -17.67 7.55
N LEU A 1022 -29.50 -16.65 7.95
CA LEU A 1022 -29.99 -15.30 8.23
C LEU A 1022 -29.30 -14.25 7.35
N CYS A 1023 -29.91 -13.08 7.24
CA CYS A 1023 -29.25 -11.89 6.70
C CYS A 1023 -28.46 -11.21 7.82
N GLU A 1024 -27.16 -11.03 7.63
CA GLU A 1024 -26.26 -10.43 8.61
C GLU A 1024 -25.78 -9.07 8.09
N SER A 1025 -25.86 -8.04 8.95
CA SER A 1025 -25.46 -6.67 8.60
C SER A 1025 -23.97 -6.58 8.27
N CYS A 1026 -23.64 -5.83 7.21
CA CYS A 1026 -22.26 -5.63 6.82
C CYS A 1026 -21.47 -4.87 7.91
N GLY A 1027 -20.38 -5.47 8.37
CA GLY A 1027 -19.51 -4.89 9.39
C GLY A 1027 -18.73 -3.66 8.90
N PHE A 1028 -18.02 -2.99 9.80
CA PHE A 1028 -17.24 -1.78 9.49
C PHE A 1028 -16.29 -1.98 8.31
N GLY A 1029 -16.23 -0.99 7.42
CA GLY A 1029 -15.39 -1.03 6.22
C GLY A 1029 -15.94 -1.94 5.11
N ARG A 1030 -17.20 -2.38 5.22
CA ARG A 1030 -17.92 -3.13 4.18
C ARG A 1030 -19.28 -2.53 3.89
N PHE A 1031 -19.70 -2.60 2.63
CA PHE A 1031 -21.02 -2.16 2.18
C PHE A 1031 -21.64 -3.21 1.24
N GLN A 1032 -22.94 -3.08 0.92
CA GLN A 1032 -23.65 -4.07 0.12
C GLN A 1032 -24.84 -3.41 -0.62
N PRO A 1033 -24.76 -3.23 -1.96
CA PRO A 1033 -25.67 -2.34 -2.69
C PRO A 1033 -26.85 -2.98 -3.45
N LEU A 1034 -27.01 -4.31 -3.46
CA LEU A 1034 -28.00 -5.03 -4.28
C LEU A 1034 -28.80 -6.09 -3.49
N GLU A 1035 -30.13 -6.07 -3.53
CA GLU A 1035 -30.93 -7.05 -2.77
C GLU A 1035 -30.58 -8.51 -3.08
N GLY A 1036 -30.42 -9.31 -2.03
CA GLY A 1036 -30.17 -10.75 -2.12
C GLY A 1036 -28.71 -11.14 -2.38
N GLN A 1037 -27.76 -10.21 -2.23
CA GLN A 1037 -26.33 -10.51 -2.35
C GLN A 1037 -25.85 -11.45 -1.22
N THR A 1038 -24.98 -12.40 -1.54
CA THR A 1038 -24.47 -13.42 -0.60
C THR A 1038 -23.20 -12.98 0.14
N SER A 1039 -22.71 -11.77 -0.09
CA SER A 1039 -21.48 -11.23 0.54
C SER A 1039 -21.48 -9.71 0.55
N CYS A 1040 -20.82 -9.11 1.55
CA CYS A 1040 -20.56 -7.67 1.61
C CYS A 1040 -19.24 -7.33 0.91
N GLU A 1041 -19.28 -6.30 0.07
CA GLU A 1041 -18.13 -5.70 -0.61
C GLU A 1041 -17.26 -4.89 0.37
N LEU A 1042 -16.00 -4.62 0.01
CA LEU A 1042 -15.04 -3.88 0.82
C LEU A 1042 -14.99 -2.40 0.41
N CYS A 1043 -14.86 -1.51 1.38
CA CYS A 1043 -14.53 -0.11 1.11
C CYS A 1043 -13.15 0.02 0.43
N PRO A 1044 -12.92 1.09 -0.37
CA PRO A 1044 -11.61 1.39 -0.95
C PRO A 1044 -10.47 1.53 0.08
N PRO A 1045 -9.20 1.23 -0.28
CA PRO A 1045 -8.06 1.36 0.61
C PRO A 1045 -7.97 2.72 1.30
N GLY A 1046 -7.70 2.72 2.60
CA GLY A 1046 -7.65 3.95 3.42
C GLY A 1046 -9.01 4.53 3.80
N THR A 1047 -10.12 3.84 3.53
CA THR A 1047 -11.48 4.26 3.92
C THR A 1047 -12.21 3.19 4.74
N SER A 1048 -13.19 3.61 5.55
CA SER A 1048 -14.08 2.72 6.31
C SER A 1048 -15.45 3.36 6.52
N THR A 1049 -16.47 2.55 6.77
CA THR A 1049 -17.83 3.01 7.06
C THR A 1049 -17.95 3.60 8.47
N ARG A 1050 -18.85 4.59 8.65
CA ARG A 1050 -19.16 5.19 9.97
C ARG A 1050 -19.93 4.24 10.90
N ARG A 1051 -20.70 3.32 10.31
CA ARG A 1051 -21.63 2.38 10.95
C ARG A 1051 -21.55 1.01 10.27
N ILE A 1052 -22.13 0.01 10.91
CA ILE A 1052 -22.51 -1.25 10.25
C ILE A 1052 -23.71 -1.02 9.32
N HIS A 1053 -24.08 -2.03 8.53
CA HIS A 1053 -25.24 -2.01 7.63
C HIS A 1053 -25.14 -0.92 6.53
N ALA A 1054 -23.91 -0.63 6.06
CA ALA A 1054 -23.71 0.37 5.00
C ALA A 1054 -24.26 -0.11 3.65
N LYS A 1055 -25.10 0.72 3.02
CA LYS A 1055 -25.89 0.38 1.84
C LYS A 1055 -25.16 0.70 0.54
N ASN A 1056 -24.15 1.58 0.55
CA ASN A 1056 -23.40 1.95 -0.65
C ASN A 1056 -21.99 2.50 -0.34
N ILE A 1057 -21.18 2.64 -1.38
CA ILE A 1057 -19.78 3.08 -1.31
C ILE A 1057 -19.59 4.51 -0.79
N GLN A 1058 -20.61 5.39 -0.86
CA GLN A 1058 -20.51 6.77 -0.35
C GLN A 1058 -20.52 6.83 1.19
N GLU A 1059 -20.87 5.74 1.87
CA GLU A 1059 -20.74 5.63 3.33
C GLU A 1059 -19.30 5.31 3.78
N CYS A 1060 -18.39 4.97 2.86
CA CYS A 1060 -16.96 4.79 3.11
C CYS A 1060 -16.26 6.16 3.25
N ARG A 1061 -15.87 6.55 4.47
CA ARG A 1061 -15.14 7.80 4.77
C ARG A 1061 -13.63 7.57 4.95
N PRO A 1062 -12.76 8.57 4.72
CA PRO A 1062 -11.33 8.43 4.94
C PRO A 1062 -10.94 8.17 6.40
N LEU A 1063 -10.04 7.21 6.62
CA LEU A 1063 -9.43 6.90 7.92
C LEU A 1063 -8.35 7.94 8.29
N CYS A 1064 -8.22 8.26 9.58
CA CYS A 1064 -7.25 9.22 10.08
C CYS A 1064 -5.79 8.82 9.79
N PRO A 1065 -4.96 9.72 9.24
CA PRO A 1065 -3.57 9.40 8.86
C PRO A 1065 -2.67 9.21 10.09
N PRO A 1066 -1.58 8.43 9.98
CA PRO A 1066 -0.54 8.33 11.01
C PRO A 1066 -0.09 9.70 11.52
N GLY A 1067 -0.10 9.87 12.84
CA GLY A 1067 0.13 11.12 13.57
C GLY A 1067 -1.13 11.82 14.06
N CYS A 1068 -2.32 11.37 13.64
CA CYS A 1068 -3.61 11.97 14.00
C CYS A 1068 -4.65 10.91 14.38
N PHE A 1069 -5.59 11.26 15.25
CA PHE A 1069 -6.63 10.34 15.76
C PHE A 1069 -8.04 10.90 15.58
N GLY A 1070 -9.01 10.01 15.37
CA GLY A 1070 -10.43 10.37 15.37
C GLY A 1070 -11.02 10.23 16.78
N ARG A 1071 -11.62 11.28 17.34
CA ARG A 1071 -12.26 11.21 18.67
C ARG A 1071 -13.45 10.24 18.66
N LYS A 1072 -13.56 9.35 19.66
CA LYS A 1072 -14.73 8.47 19.82
C LYS A 1072 -15.97 9.28 20.19
N ARG A 1073 -16.95 9.39 19.29
CA ARG A 1073 -18.26 10.03 19.59
C ARG A 1073 -19.21 9.16 20.43
N ARG A 1074 -18.96 7.85 20.62
CA ARG A 1074 -19.65 6.98 21.61
C ARG A 1074 -18.68 5.97 22.25
N PRO A 1075 -18.88 5.54 23.52
CA PRO A 1075 -17.88 4.72 24.23
C PRO A 1075 -17.85 3.23 23.85
N THR A 1076 -18.96 2.70 23.33
CA THR A 1076 -19.32 1.27 23.44
C THR A 1076 -18.94 0.37 22.26
N LEU A 1077 -18.47 0.91 21.14
CA LEU A 1077 -17.99 0.14 19.98
C LEU A 1077 -16.54 0.50 19.60
N GLU A 1078 -15.85 -0.45 18.97
CA GLU A 1078 -14.51 -0.28 18.38
C GLU A 1078 -14.60 0.26 16.95
N ILE A 1079 -15.15 1.46 16.82
CA ILE A 1079 -15.23 2.18 15.53
C ILE A 1079 -13.84 2.76 15.21
N PRO A 1080 -13.30 2.57 13.99
CA PRO A 1080 -12.03 3.18 13.60
C PRO A 1080 -12.14 4.71 13.47
N GLY A 1081 -11.04 5.41 13.70
CA GLY A 1081 -10.94 6.87 13.58
C GLY A 1081 -11.09 7.33 12.12
N LEU A 1082 -12.19 8.01 11.83
CA LEU A 1082 -12.50 8.62 10.54
C LEU A 1082 -12.30 10.15 10.62
N LYS A 1083 -12.05 10.82 9.48
CA LYS A 1083 -11.98 12.29 9.41
C LYS A 1083 -13.28 12.95 9.94
N PRO A 1084 -13.19 14.10 10.65
CA PRO A 1084 -11.99 14.88 11.01
C PRO A 1084 -11.09 14.23 12.07
N CYS A 1085 -9.83 14.66 12.15
CA CYS A 1085 -8.78 13.98 12.96
C CYS A 1085 -7.90 14.98 13.72
N THR A 1086 -7.81 14.86 15.04
CA THR A 1086 -6.97 15.71 15.90
C THR A 1086 -5.50 15.27 15.82
N THR A 1087 -4.56 16.21 15.78
CA THR A 1087 -3.11 15.92 15.81
C THR A 1087 -2.68 15.42 17.20
N CYS A 1088 -1.65 14.58 17.26
CA CYS A 1088 -1.11 14.14 18.55
C CYS A 1088 -0.27 15.23 19.24
N GLU A 1089 -0.50 15.41 20.54
CA GLU A 1089 0.22 16.39 21.36
C GLU A 1089 1.70 16.03 21.55
N VAL A 1090 2.52 17.01 21.92
CA VAL A 1090 3.96 16.82 22.18
C VAL A 1090 4.16 15.82 23.32
N GLY A 1091 4.97 14.79 23.08
CA GLY A 1091 5.11 13.66 24.02
C GLY A 1091 4.09 12.54 23.79
N SER A 1092 3.32 12.57 22.70
CA SER A 1092 2.48 11.48 22.23
C SER A 1092 2.64 11.24 20.72
N TYR A 1093 2.36 10.02 20.26
CA TYR A 1093 2.53 9.57 18.87
C TYR A 1093 1.43 8.59 18.45
N GLN A 1094 1.30 8.33 17.15
CA GLN A 1094 0.20 7.52 16.61
C GLN A 1094 0.64 6.86 15.29
N THR A 1095 0.66 5.52 15.25
CA THR A 1095 1.32 4.74 14.18
C THR A 1095 0.40 4.21 13.06
N LEU A 1096 -0.78 3.70 13.39
CA LEU A 1096 -1.64 2.97 12.45
C LEU A 1096 -2.79 3.86 11.93
N GLN A 1097 -3.07 3.82 10.63
CA GLN A 1097 -4.18 4.61 10.07
C GLN A 1097 -5.50 4.24 10.76
N GLY A 1098 -6.26 5.23 11.24
CA GLY A 1098 -7.56 5.04 11.87
C GLY A 1098 -7.56 4.70 13.36
N GLN A 1099 -6.54 5.02 14.15
CA GLN A 1099 -6.62 4.93 15.62
C GLN A 1099 -7.51 6.03 16.22
N THR A 1100 -8.07 5.76 17.41
CA THR A 1100 -8.98 6.69 18.12
C THR A 1100 -8.35 7.41 19.33
N LYS A 1101 -7.04 7.24 19.53
CA LYS A 1101 -6.26 7.91 20.59
C LYS A 1101 -4.76 7.85 20.24
N CYS A 1102 -3.99 8.86 20.66
CA CYS A 1102 -2.52 8.80 20.63
C CYS A 1102 -1.97 7.90 21.76
N LEU A 1103 -0.80 7.31 21.52
CA LEU A 1103 0.01 6.61 22.50
C LEU A 1103 0.98 7.60 23.15
N SER A 1104 1.11 7.57 24.48
CA SER A 1104 2.15 8.37 25.17
C SER A 1104 3.55 7.87 24.81
N CYS A 1105 4.52 8.78 24.72
CA CYS A 1105 5.92 8.41 24.56
C CYS A 1105 6.44 7.56 25.74
N PRO A 1106 7.41 6.66 25.52
CA PRO A 1106 8.10 5.94 26.60
C PRO A 1106 8.76 6.89 27.62
N SER A 1107 8.93 6.41 28.86
CA SER A 1107 9.49 7.19 29.97
C SER A 1107 10.79 7.92 29.61
N ASN A 1108 10.90 9.19 30.01
CA ASN A 1108 12.01 10.11 29.69
C ASN A 1108 12.22 10.43 28.19
N THR A 1109 11.26 10.12 27.32
CA THR A 1109 11.28 10.50 25.89
C THR A 1109 10.12 11.43 25.54
N THR A 1110 10.32 12.30 24.54
CA THR A 1110 9.29 13.22 24.03
C THR A 1110 9.49 13.49 22.55
N THR A 1111 8.50 14.11 21.89
CA THR A 1111 8.53 14.44 20.46
C THR A 1111 9.02 15.87 20.25
N ARG A 1112 9.45 16.21 19.01
CA ARG A 1112 9.90 17.59 18.68
C ARG A 1112 8.74 18.54 18.36
N ARG A 1113 7.64 18.03 17.81
CA ARG A 1113 6.43 18.75 17.36
C ARG A 1113 5.20 17.88 17.60
N ARG A 1114 4.00 18.46 17.43
CA ARG A 1114 2.73 17.72 17.32
C ARG A 1114 2.74 16.79 16.09
N GLY A 1115 1.83 15.81 16.06
CA GLY A 1115 1.59 14.96 14.89
C GLY A 1115 2.60 13.81 14.69
N ALA A 1116 3.27 13.36 15.74
CA ALA A 1116 4.30 12.32 15.66
C ALA A 1116 3.74 10.94 15.23
N LYS A 1117 4.43 10.27 14.30
CA LYS A 1117 3.94 9.11 13.56
C LYS A 1117 4.46 7.78 14.09
N GLY A 1118 5.39 7.79 15.04
CA GLY A 1118 5.85 6.55 15.67
C GLY A 1118 6.67 6.75 16.94
N ALA A 1119 6.91 5.65 17.66
CA ALA A 1119 7.76 5.64 18.85
C ALA A 1119 9.19 6.12 18.56
N ASN A 1120 9.64 6.03 17.31
CA ASN A 1120 10.95 6.53 16.86
C ASN A 1120 11.04 8.08 16.86
N ASP A 1121 9.91 8.78 16.86
CA ASP A 1121 9.82 10.23 17.01
C ASP A 1121 9.92 10.67 18.48
N CYS A 1122 9.59 9.76 19.41
CA CYS A 1122 9.82 9.92 20.84
C CYS A 1122 11.30 9.71 21.15
N LYS A 1123 12.05 10.79 21.33
CA LYS A 1123 13.48 10.74 21.59
C LYS A 1123 13.78 11.22 23.00
N ALA A 1124 14.74 10.59 23.66
CA ALA A 1124 15.15 10.99 25.00
C ALA A 1124 15.73 12.42 24.98
N LEU A 1125 15.43 13.20 26.03
CA LEU A 1125 16.11 14.48 26.27
C LEU A 1125 17.62 14.23 26.40
N CYS A 1126 18.43 15.14 25.84
CA CYS A 1126 19.87 15.07 26.07
C CYS A 1126 20.19 15.23 27.56
N GLN A 1127 21.01 14.32 28.09
CA GLN A 1127 21.45 14.33 29.48
C GLN A 1127 22.40 15.53 29.73
N PRO A 1128 22.65 15.91 30.99
CA PRO A 1128 23.67 16.91 31.30
C PRO A 1128 25.03 16.59 30.68
N ASP A 1129 25.76 17.65 30.32
CA ASP A 1129 27.01 17.64 29.55
C ASP A 1129 26.94 16.94 28.17
N THR A 1130 25.74 16.76 27.59
CA THR A 1130 25.50 16.32 26.21
C THR A 1130 24.45 17.18 25.50
N VAL A 1131 24.70 17.57 24.24
CA VAL A 1131 23.81 18.49 23.49
C VAL A 1131 23.48 17.98 22.08
N SER A 1132 22.35 18.44 21.54
CA SER A 1132 21.99 18.26 20.13
C SER A 1132 21.25 19.49 19.60
N TYR A 1133 21.10 19.59 18.28
CA TYR A 1133 20.38 20.71 17.63
C TYR A 1133 18.87 20.74 17.98
N THR A 1134 18.28 19.60 18.38
CA THR A 1134 16.89 19.51 18.85
C THR A 1134 16.76 19.63 20.37
N GLY A 1135 17.79 19.24 21.12
CA GLY A 1135 17.72 18.96 22.56
C GLY A 1135 17.36 17.51 22.88
N LEU A 1136 17.15 16.67 21.85
CA LEU A 1136 16.82 15.24 21.97
C LEU A 1136 17.90 14.38 21.30
N ASN A 1137 17.97 13.09 21.65
CA ASN A 1137 18.94 12.14 21.09
C ASN A 1137 18.90 12.04 19.54
N PRO A 1138 20.04 11.78 18.85
CA PRO A 1138 21.38 11.54 19.40
C PRO A 1138 22.06 12.82 19.92
N CYS A 1139 22.70 12.71 21.09
CA CYS A 1139 23.37 13.82 21.76
C CYS A 1139 24.90 13.65 21.73
N LEU A 1140 25.62 14.76 21.63
CA LEU A 1140 27.09 14.82 21.53
C LEU A 1140 27.66 15.43 22.82
N PRO A 1141 28.73 14.87 23.41
CA PRO A 1141 29.29 15.38 24.66
C PRO A 1141 29.90 16.76 24.50
N CYS A 1142 29.80 17.59 25.54
CA CYS A 1142 30.46 18.90 25.57
C CYS A 1142 32.00 18.73 25.60
N PRO A 1143 32.75 19.48 24.76
CA PRO A 1143 34.23 19.46 24.79
C PRO A 1143 34.83 19.96 26.10
N GLU A 1144 36.07 19.55 26.40
CA GLU A 1144 36.77 19.91 27.64
C GLU A 1144 36.74 21.42 27.92
N GLY A 1145 36.37 21.79 29.15
CA GLY A 1145 36.20 23.18 29.59
C GLY A 1145 34.80 23.77 29.36
N TYR A 1146 33.88 23.01 28.76
CA TYR A 1146 32.48 23.38 28.53
C TYR A 1146 31.52 22.35 29.16
N GLN A 1147 30.40 22.83 29.72
CA GLN A 1147 29.40 22.02 30.43
C GLN A 1147 27.97 22.43 30.05
N GLN A 1148 26.98 21.57 30.28
CA GLN A 1148 25.56 21.87 30.07
C GLN A 1148 24.73 21.25 31.22
N PRO A 1149 24.43 22.03 32.27
CA PRO A 1149 23.94 21.49 33.54
C PRO A 1149 22.44 21.12 33.58
N LEU A 1150 21.68 21.39 32.52
CA LEU A 1150 20.24 21.12 32.44
C LEU A 1150 19.93 20.26 31.22
N PRO A 1151 19.20 19.13 31.35
CA PRO A 1151 18.87 18.27 30.23
C PRO A 1151 18.00 19.00 29.19
N GLY A 1152 18.03 18.52 27.94
CA GLY A 1152 17.28 19.10 26.82
C GLY A 1152 17.85 20.39 26.22
N ARG A 1153 18.98 20.91 26.73
CA ARG A 1153 19.62 22.13 26.22
C ARG A 1153 20.41 21.85 24.92
N ARG A 1154 20.54 22.89 24.09
CA ARG A 1154 21.11 22.84 22.73
C ARG A 1154 22.52 23.45 22.60
N VAL A 1155 23.15 23.83 23.72
CA VAL A 1155 24.41 24.61 23.75
C VAL A 1155 25.24 24.23 24.98
N CYS A 1156 26.55 24.13 24.83
CA CYS A 1156 27.50 23.96 25.93
C CYS A 1156 28.05 25.34 26.40
N TYR A 1157 28.23 25.50 27.70
CA TYR A 1157 28.66 26.73 28.37
C TYR A 1157 30.08 26.57 28.91
N GLY A 1158 31.00 27.42 28.45
CA GLY A 1158 32.38 27.45 28.90
C GLY A 1158 32.54 28.19 30.23
N SER A 1159 33.65 27.92 30.93
CA SER A 1159 34.02 28.57 32.21
C SER A 1159 34.00 30.11 32.23
N HIS A 1160 34.01 30.76 31.06
CA HIS A 1160 33.97 32.20 30.88
C HIS A 1160 32.65 32.71 30.24
N ASN A 1161 31.56 31.93 30.36
CA ASN A 1161 30.27 32.13 29.67
C ASN A 1161 30.36 32.06 28.12
N GLU A 1162 31.40 31.42 27.59
CA GLU A 1162 31.57 31.18 26.16
C GLU A 1162 30.54 30.13 25.68
N LEU A 1163 29.77 30.43 24.64
CA LEU A 1163 28.74 29.54 24.11
C LEU A 1163 29.30 28.70 22.94
N LEU A 1164 29.53 27.41 23.18
CA LEU A 1164 29.93 26.48 22.14
C LEU A 1164 28.72 25.69 21.63
N ARG A 1165 28.31 25.99 20.39
CA ARG A 1165 27.41 25.14 19.61
C ARG A 1165 28.22 24.09 18.87
N VAL A 1166 27.72 22.87 18.86
CA VAL A 1166 28.28 21.77 18.06
C VAL A 1166 27.79 21.94 16.62
N ASN A 1167 28.70 21.87 15.64
CA ASN A 1167 28.37 21.96 14.21
C ASN A 1167 27.25 20.97 13.86
N GLU A 1168 26.13 21.52 13.42
CA GLU A 1168 24.85 20.83 13.33
C GLU A 1168 24.89 19.64 12.36
N CYS A 1169 25.72 19.70 11.31
CA CYS A 1169 25.84 18.65 10.31
C CYS A 1169 26.42 17.33 10.84
N PHE A 1170 27.12 17.31 11.99
CA PHE A 1170 27.59 16.04 12.59
C PHE A 1170 26.45 15.12 13.03
N SER A 1171 25.24 15.65 13.21
CA SER A 1171 24.06 14.86 13.56
C SER A 1171 23.32 14.24 12.36
N SER A 1172 23.79 14.48 11.13
CA SER A 1172 23.08 14.17 9.88
C SER A 1172 21.62 14.67 9.89
N PRO A 1173 21.39 15.99 10.06
CA PRO A 1173 20.06 16.54 10.31
C PRO A 1173 19.15 16.58 9.07
N CYS A 1174 19.72 16.51 7.87
CA CYS A 1174 19.01 16.49 6.60
C CYS A 1174 18.49 15.08 6.29
N LEU A 1175 17.23 15.00 5.86
CA LEU A 1175 16.56 13.76 5.46
C LEU A 1175 16.68 13.55 3.94
N ASN A 1176 16.23 12.38 3.46
CA ASN A 1176 16.05 12.08 2.03
C ASN A 1176 17.29 12.39 1.16
N ASP A 1177 18.46 11.94 1.64
CA ASP A 1177 19.79 12.15 1.04
C ASP A 1177 20.20 13.61 0.80
N GLY A 1178 19.54 14.57 1.47
CA GLY A 1178 19.89 15.99 1.43
C GLY A 1178 21.29 16.29 1.97
N LEU A 1179 22.06 17.11 1.25
CA LEU A 1179 23.45 17.41 1.58
C LEU A 1179 23.55 18.55 2.60
N CYS A 1180 24.00 18.23 3.82
CA CYS A 1180 24.20 19.24 4.87
C CYS A 1180 25.45 20.10 4.62
N GLN A 1181 25.23 21.38 4.27
CA GLN A 1181 26.28 22.38 4.10
C GLN A 1181 26.37 23.31 5.33
N PRO A 1182 27.49 23.31 6.09
CA PRO A 1182 27.69 24.26 7.19
C PRO A 1182 28.06 25.66 6.66
N LEU A 1183 27.18 26.64 6.89
CA LEU A 1183 27.33 28.03 6.48
C LEU A 1183 27.84 28.89 7.66
N GLY A 1184 29.16 29.07 7.70
CA GLY A 1184 29.83 29.85 8.74
C GLY A 1184 29.98 29.08 10.06
N ARG A 1185 29.76 29.76 11.20
CA ARG A 1185 29.96 29.19 12.55
C ARG A 1185 28.65 28.80 13.28
N GLN A 1186 27.47 29.06 12.71
CA GLN A 1186 26.20 29.02 13.45
C GLN A 1186 24.97 28.59 12.61
N TYR A 1187 25.17 28.15 11.37
CA TYR A 1187 24.08 27.75 10.47
C TYR A 1187 24.49 26.54 9.63
N PHE A 1188 23.49 25.74 9.25
CA PHE A 1188 23.58 24.77 8.17
C PHE A 1188 22.40 24.96 7.23
N VAL A 1189 22.58 24.59 5.96
CA VAL A 1189 21.51 24.45 4.97
C VAL A 1189 21.55 23.01 4.46
N CYS A 1190 20.37 22.43 4.26
CA CYS A 1190 20.24 21.16 3.56
C CYS A 1190 19.98 21.43 2.07
N ASP A 1191 20.93 21.11 1.19
CA ASP A 1191 20.65 21.03 -0.24
C ASP A 1191 19.81 19.77 -0.49
N CYS A 1192 18.52 19.96 -0.75
CA CYS A 1192 17.59 18.85 -0.93
C CYS A 1192 17.72 18.18 -2.30
N ALA A 1193 17.55 16.86 -2.32
CA ALA A 1193 17.40 16.12 -3.56
C ALA A 1193 16.10 16.53 -4.29
N PRO A 1194 16.05 16.47 -5.64
CA PRO A 1194 14.84 16.77 -6.40
C PRO A 1194 13.62 15.97 -5.91
N GLY A 1195 12.47 16.64 -5.75
CA GLY A 1195 11.25 16.08 -5.16
C GLY A 1195 11.09 16.33 -3.66
N PHE A 1196 12.09 16.91 -2.99
CA PHE A 1196 12.05 17.24 -1.55
C PHE A 1196 12.35 18.72 -1.27
N ALA A 1197 11.78 19.23 -0.20
CA ALA A 1197 11.97 20.59 0.31
C ALA A 1197 11.77 20.65 1.83
N GLY A 1198 11.74 21.87 2.38
CA GLY A 1198 11.73 22.10 3.82
C GLY A 1198 13.14 22.20 4.40
N ASN A 1199 13.22 22.76 5.61
CA ASN A 1199 14.50 23.16 6.23
C ASN A 1199 15.43 21.98 6.54
N LEU A 1200 14.90 20.75 6.55
CA LEU A 1200 15.62 19.48 6.73
C LEU A 1200 15.36 18.50 5.57
N CYS A 1201 14.82 18.95 4.44
CA CYS A 1201 14.33 18.10 3.35
C CYS A 1201 13.22 17.12 3.78
N GLU A 1202 12.44 17.49 4.82
CA GLU A 1202 11.39 16.65 5.40
C GLU A 1202 10.07 16.68 4.61
N ILE A 1203 9.87 17.70 3.75
CA ILE A 1203 8.67 17.85 2.93
C ILE A 1203 8.90 17.13 1.61
N VAL A 1204 8.13 16.07 1.36
CA VAL A 1204 7.95 15.55 0.00
C VAL A 1204 7.10 16.57 -0.75
N LEU A 1205 7.66 17.21 -1.79
CA LEU A 1205 6.90 18.13 -2.61
C LEU A 1205 5.90 17.34 -3.45
N ASP A 1206 4.60 17.60 -3.27
CA ASP A 1206 3.65 17.21 -4.32
C ASP A 1206 3.87 18.15 -5.50
N SER A 1207 4.29 17.58 -6.62
CA SER A 1207 4.47 18.37 -7.83
C SER A 1207 3.12 18.84 -8.40
N CYS A 1208 2.00 18.20 -8.01
CA CYS A 1208 0.65 18.65 -8.35
C CYS A 1208 0.21 19.95 -7.65
N ASP A 1209 0.75 20.28 -6.46
CA ASP A 1209 0.34 21.48 -5.71
C ASP A 1209 0.67 22.78 -6.46
N SER A 1210 1.61 22.72 -7.41
CA SER A 1210 1.96 23.84 -8.30
C SER A 1210 0.95 24.12 -9.43
N ALA A 1211 -0.16 23.36 -9.49
CA ALA A 1211 -1.15 23.36 -10.58
C ALA A 1211 -0.53 23.35 -12.01
N PRO A 1212 0.43 22.45 -12.30
CA PRO A 1212 1.22 22.50 -13.54
C PRO A 1212 0.41 22.14 -14.81
N CYS A 1213 -0.76 21.52 -14.64
CA CYS A 1213 -1.62 21.03 -15.72
C CYS A 1213 -2.63 22.12 -16.18
N LEU A 1214 -2.28 22.85 -17.24
CA LEU A 1214 -3.19 23.82 -17.87
C LEU A 1214 -4.38 23.15 -18.58
N HIS A 1215 -5.42 23.95 -18.87
CA HIS A 1215 -6.65 23.53 -19.57
C HIS A 1215 -7.50 22.44 -18.89
N GLY A 1216 -7.40 22.32 -17.55
CA GLY A 1216 -8.32 21.47 -16.76
C GLY A 1216 -7.93 19.99 -16.68
N GLY A 1217 -6.65 19.65 -16.87
CA GLY A 1217 -6.14 18.31 -16.61
C GLY A 1217 -6.05 18.02 -15.10
N SER A 1218 -6.55 16.86 -14.67
CA SER A 1218 -6.48 16.39 -13.28
C SER A 1218 -5.09 15.80 -12.99
N CYS A 1219 -4.34 16.42 -12.07
CA CYS A 1219 -3.02 15.96 -11.68
C CYS A 1219 -3.07 14.83 -10.63
N LEU A 1220 -2.25 13.79 -10.79
CA LEU A 1220 -2.15 12.64 -9.89
C LEU A 1220 -0.71 12.40 -9.42
N ARG A 1221 -0.51 12.26 -8.10
CA ARG A 1221 0.80 12.00 -7.48
C ARG A 1221 1.27 10.57 -7.74
N ASP A 1222 2.49 10.41 -8.25
CA ASP A 1222 3.18 9.12 -8.40
C ASP A 1222 4.59 9.17 -7.79
N GLY A 1223 4.69 8.73 -6.52
CA GLY A 1223 5.93 8.76 -5.75
C GLY A 1223 6.43 10.18 -5.48
N LEU A 1224 7.53 10.54 -6.15
CA LEU A 1224 8.16 11.89 -6.10
C LEU A 1224 7.82 12.74 -7.35
N ASN A 1225 6.99 12.21 -8.25
CA ASN A 1225 6.58 12.84 -9.50
C ASN A 1225 5.05 13.05 -9.54
N TYR A 1226 4.59 13.66 -10.63
CA TYR A 1226 3.18 13.84 -10.97
C TYR A 1226 2.89 13.30 -12.37
N LYS A 1227 1.61 13.01 -12.64
CA LYS A 1227 1.07 12.52 -13.91
C LYS A 1227 -0.24 13.23 -14.27
#